data_AF-A0A815CDL5-F1
#
_entry.id   AF-A0A815CDL5-F1
#
_cell.length_a   1.000
_cell.length_b   1.000
_cell.length_c   1.000
_cell.angle_alpha   90.00
_cell.angle_beta   90.00
_cell.angle_gamma   90.00
#
_symmetry.space_group_name_H-M   'P 1'
#
loop_
_entity.id
_entity.type
_entity.pdbx_description
1 polymer ?
#
loop_
_entity_poly.entity_id
_entity_poly.type
_entity_poly.pdbx_seq_one_letter_code
_entity_poly.pdbx_strand_id
1 'polypeptide(L)'
;MGIPGFFKWLTNKDNYPNIKRFCIEDEPSYDEHGVYQPLDETKKNPNNIEFDNLYLDMNEIIYSAVRSNNGSEIKTEDEIILLIFNYIDRIFSIVRPRKLLYIAMDGVAPRAKLHNQRTKRFLQVKDTIEKTKQIERIKREILANGGLLPKDNHQKEQIKLFDENCITPGTPFMSKLSDCLLYYIYNRMNRNLAWQSIIVIFSNANEPGEGEHKIINFIRQQLTQLDYNKNIHHVLYGTDADLIILGLTLDECHITIIRNEFKPSQPRPCEICQQFGHDIITCKGITTKEKYDQQLNSIKTKYIFVDLSLLRDELYQSLEIDKQLLFKWDHKRFLNDWIFICILVGNDFLPNLSSCEIHEDIIKLLINIYKENVLKSNYYLTENGILNLTNVEIFLKDFSKMEEKIFKNRHEINQQKEQQQNLNQSIYNRIFSIDKFKHELVPKGAPLPPFKPKWAQKNSPTFDNNSTSIVIHADRAQDINSSTTSSSISILTNQSSSEMKQKLSDLSLITNRQIEDNTSDNDVRLWEDDWHKQYYTKKFGVDPKDIEKFSLQIAQEYAQGLRWIFQYYFQGVPSWDWYYPYHYAPFVSDFFKIKILSYNFNKDSKPFKPLEQLISIIPSQCSKEYLPNEWYSLTIKKDSQIIDYYPLNFNTDLNGKRFESQRIALIPFIDEKRLHRVLKNYYSLLTIEEQKRNKFENSRLFIHSKHSYYNRLKKEFDINNGQKIIHEDLFNITKTIEIFGYIWRDSNDDKIISISKTVKPPISSYDNITNNQVMCVQYCY
;
A
#
# COMPACT_ATOMS: atom_id res chain seq x y z
N MET A 1 -5.18 1.56 -8.74
CA MET A 1 -4.61 0.21 -8.62
C MET A 1 -4.47 -0.18 -7.15
N GLY A 2 -4.71 -1.43 -6.76
CA GLY A 2 -4.29 -1.89 -5.42
C GLY A 2 -2.86 -2.44 -5.47
N ILE A 3 -2.05 -2.15 -4.45
CA ILE A 3 -0.69 -2.69 -4.27
C ILE A 3 -0.64 -4.22 -4.49
N PRO A 4 -1.59 -5.04 -3.97
CA PRO A 4 -1.58 -6.47 -4.24
C PRO A 4 -1.91 -6.82 -5.70
N GLY A 5 -2.68 -5.99 -6.40
CA GLY A 5 -3.12 -6.23 -7.77
C GLY A 5 -1.98 -6.11 -8.77
N PHE A 6 -1.20 -5.03 -8.70
CA PHE A 6 -0.07 -4.81 -9.61
C PHE A 6 1.04 -5.83 -9.37
N PHE A 7 1.45 -6.04 -8.10
CA PHE A 7 2.48 -7.03 -7.78
C PHE A 7 2.07 -8.46 -8.15
N LYS A 8 0.80 -8.83 -7.92
CA LYS A 8 0.27 -10.13 -8.34
C LYS A 8 0.25 -10.28 -9.86
N TRP A 9 -0.11 -9.22 -10.60
CA TRP A 9 -0.02 -9.23 -12.05
C TRP A 9 1.43 -9.42 -12.49
N LEU A 10 2.36 -8.61 -11.98
CA LEU A 10 3.77 -8.65 -12.35
C LEU A 10 4.39 -10.04 -12.13
N THR A 11 4.14 -10.64 -10.97
CA THR A 11 4.71 -11.93 -10.55
C THR A 11 3.87 -13.16 -10.94
N ASN A 12 2.86 -12.96 -11.79
CA ASN A 12 2.09 -14.05 -12.39
C ASN A 12 3.01 -14.90 -13.29
N LYS A 13 2.70 -16.19 -13.42
CA LYS A 13 3.44 -17.14 -14.27
C LYS A 13 3.55 -16.69 -15.72
N ASP A 14 2.53 -15.98 -16.21
CA ASP A 14 2.43 -15.55 -17.61
C ASP A 14 3.10 -14.18 -17.89
N ASN A 15 3.74 -13.58 -16.87
CA ASN A 15 4.37 -12.27 -16.95
C ASN A 15 5.86 -12.36 -16.57
N TYR A 16 6.24 -12.01 -15.34
CA TYR A 16 7.64 -11.95 -14.90
C TYR A 16 7.84 -12.76 -13.60
N PRO A 17 7.75 -14.10 -13.62
CA PRO A 17 7.78 -14.91 -12.41
C PRO A 17 9.16 -15.01 -11.76
N ASN A 18 10.24 -14.80 -12.51
CA ASN A 18 11.62 -15.02 -12.06
C ASN A 18 12.19 -13.86 -11.23
N ILE A 19 11.56 -12.69 -11.30
CA ILE A 19 12.00 -11.49 -10.57
C ILE A 19 11.91 -11.66 -9.05
N LYS A 20 11.17 -12.66 -8.54
CA LYS A 20 11.00 -12.90 -7.11
C LYS A 20 11.81 -14.09 -6.61
N ARG A 21 12.40 -13.95 -5.42
CA ARG A 21 13.04 -15.05 -4.69
C ARG A 21 12.84 -14.91 -3.18
N PHE A 22 12.83 -16.01 -2.46
CA PHE A 22 12.76 -15.99 -1.00
C PHE A 22 14.08 -15.53 -0.39
N CYS A 23 13.99 -14.73 0.68
CA CYS A 23 15.14 -14.37 1.48
C CYS A 23 15.57 -15.57 2.35
N ILE A 24 16.87 -15.74 2.50
CA ILE A 24 17.51 -16.66 3.43
C ILE A 24 17.86 -15.84 4.69
N GLU A 25 17.36 -16.28 5.83
CA GLU A 25 17.59 -15.65 7.14
C GLU A 25 18.41 -16.62 8.00
N ASP A 26 19.48 -16.14 8.63
CA ASP A 26 20.19 -16.91 9.66
C ASP A 26 19.34 -16.91 10.94
N GLU A 27 19.28 -18.07 11.62
CA GLU A 27 18.60 -18.16 12.91
C GLU A 27 19.57 -17.89 14.06
N PRO A 28 19.12 -17.21 15.13
CA PRO A 28 19.98 -17.00 16.30
C PRO A 28 20.43 -18.35 16.89
N SER A 29 21.72 -18.46 17.18
CA SER A 29 22.31 -19.63 17.81
C SER A 29 22.30 -19.50 19.34
N TYR A 30 22.18 -20.63 20.02
CA TYR A 30 22.40 -20.73 21.46
C TYR A 30 23.66 -21.56 21.70
N ASP A 31 24.47 -21.17 22.69
CA ASP A 31 25.61 -21.98 23.08
C ASP A 31 25.19 -23.25 23.85
N GLU A 32 26.16 -24.09 24.19
CA GLU A 32 25.96 -25.33 24.94
C GLU A 32 25.36 -25.14 26.35
N HIS A 33 25.35 -23.90 26.85
CA HIS A 33 24.75 -23.50 28.13
C HIS A 33 23.39 -22.81 27.96
N GLY A 34 22.87 -22.72 26.73
CA GLY A 34 21.60 -22.07 26.43
C GLY A 34 21.67 -20.54 26.41
N VAL A 35 22.87 -19.94 26.39
CA VAL A 35 23.04 -18.49 26.28
C VAL A 35 22.84 -18.06 24.82
N TYR A 36 21.99 -17.05 24.64
CA TYR A 36 21.71 -16.45 23.34
C TYR A 36 22.98 -15.84 22.74
N GLN A 37 23.37 -16.30 21.56
CA GLN A 37 24.42 -15.65 20.76
C GLN A 37 23.78 -14.76 19.69
N PRO A 38 24.07 -13.45 19.69
CA PRO A 38 23.56 -12.55 18.68
C PRO A 38 24.11 -12.91 17.29
N LEU A 39 23.31 -12.67 16.26
CA LEU A 39 23.71 -12.86 14.87
C LEU A 39 24.91 -11.95 14.54
N ASP A 40 25.96 -12.56 13.98
CA ASP A 40 27.11 -11.80 13.49
C ASP A 40 26.87 -11.32 12.05
N GLU A 41 26.28 -10.13 11.95
CA GLU A 41 25.91 -9.47 10.70
C GLU A 41 27.15 -8.97 9.91
N THR A 42 28.36 -9.05 10.48
CA THR A 42 29.61 -8.72 9.77
C THR A 42 30.06 -9.82 8.81
N LYS A 43 29.55 -11.05 9.01
CA LYS A 43 29.79 -12.18 8.10
C LYS A 43 29.12 -11.96 6.75
N LYS A 44 29.60 -12.72 5.75
CA LYS A 44 29.02 -12.77 4.39
C LYS A 44 27.52 -13.00 4.45
N ASN A 45 26.78 -12.34 3.57
CA ASN A 45 25.33 -12.46 3.50
C ASN A 45 24.92 -13.87 3.03
N PRO A 46 24.02 -14.57 3.74
CA PRO A 46 23.59 -15.93 3.38
C PRO A 46 22.81 -16.01 2.06
N ASN A 47 22.35 -14.88 1.52
CA ASN A 47 21.67 -14.79 0.22
C ASN A 47 22.63 -14.84 -0.98
N ASN A 48 23.93 -15.07 -0.76
CA ASN A 48 25.00 -15.11 -1.75
C ASN A 48 25.19 -13.80 -2.55
N ILE A 49 24.65 -12.68 -2.04
CA ILE A 49 24.79 -11.34 -2.61
C ILE A 49 25.01 -10.37 -1.45
N GLU A 50 26.03 -9.53 -1.59
CA GLU A 50 26.26 -8.42 -0.67
C GLU A 50 25.51 -7.18 -1.16
N PHE A 51 25.04 -6.38 -0.21
CA PHE A 51 24.31 -5.15 -0.50
C PHE A 51 25.05 -3.96 0.10
N ASP A 52 25.16 -2.87 -0.65
CA ASP A 52 25.86 -1.67 -0.19
C ASP A 52 24.93 -0.79 0.64
N ASN A 53 23.74 -0.50 0.10
CA ASN A 53 22.84 0.50 0.63
C ASN A 53 21.45 -0.09 0.90
N LEU A 54 20.96 0.06 2.13
CA LEU A 54 19.60 -0.30 2.54
C LEU A 54 18.78 0.97 2.79
N TYR A 55 17.59 1.04 2.21
CA TYR A 55 16.66 2.15 2.37
C TYR A 55 15.36 1.64 2.97
N LEU A 56 14.95 2.21 4.10
CA LEU A 56 13.76 1.80 4.84
C LEU A 56 12.67 2.87 4.71
N ASP A 57 11.57 2.51 4.04
CA ASP A 57 10.31 3.22 4.23
C ASP A 57 9.69 2.77 5.57
N MET A 58 9.67 3.69 6.53
CA MET A 58 9.22 3.40 7.89
C MET A 58 7.72 3.20 7.99
N ASN A 59 6.90 3.77 7.11
CA ASN A 59 5.46 3.71 7.24
C ASN A 59 4.95 2.27 7.21
N GLU A 60 5.47 1.46 6.29
CA GLU A 60 5.12 0.03 6.19
C GLU A 60 5.58 -0.78 7.40
N ILE A 61 6.73 -0.42 8.01
CA ILE A 61 7.19 -1.03 9.26
C ILE A 61 6.23 -0.70 10.40
N ILE A 62 5.79 0.55 10.51
CA ILE A 62 4.87 1.01 11.55
C ILE A 62 3.53 0.27 11.44
N TYR A 63 2.92 0.23 10.24
CA TYR A 63 1.65 -0.50 10.04
C TYR A 63 1.81 -2.02 10.31
N SER A 64 2.93 -2.62 9.92
CA SER A 64 3.22 -4.03 10.21
C SER A 64 3.35 -4.29 11.71
N ALA A 65 4.01 -3.40 12.45
CA ALA A 65 4.15 -3.49 13.90
C ALA A 65 2.80 -3.38 14.62
N VAL A 66 1.95 -2.43 14.21
CA VAL A 66 0.60 -2.26 14.75
C VAL A 66 -0.26 -3.49 14.50
N ARG A 67 -0.23 -4.04 13.27
CA ARG A 67 -1.12 -5.14 12.84
C ARG A 67 -0.61 -6.55 13.17
N SER A 68 0.62 -6.70 13.67
CA SER A 68 1.17 -8.02 14.00
C SER A 68 0.40 -8.66 15.17
N ASN A 69 -0.20 -9.84 14.96
CA ASN A 69 -0.96 -10.54 16.00
C ASN A 69 -0.02 -11.42 16.85
N ASN A 70 0.46 -10.91 17.99
CA ASN A 70 1.19 -11.70 19.00
C ASN A 70 0.27 -12.07 20.19
N GLY A 71 -0.94 -12.55 19.91
CA GLY A 71 -1.95 -12.84 20.93
C GLY A 71 -2.94 -11.70 21.14
N SER A 72 -4.00 -11.98 21.90
CA SER A 72 -5.20 -11.16 22.08
C SER A 72 -5.02 -9.96 23.04
N GLU A 73 -3.80 -9.45 23.15
CA GLU A 73 -3.43 -8.32 24.01
C GLU A 73 -3.28 -7.03 23.20
N ILE A 74 -3.84 -5.95 23.73
CA ILE A 74 -3.77 -4.61 23.13
C ILE A 74 -2.38 -4.06 23.44
N LYS A 75 -1.68 -3.61 22.40
CA LYS A 75 -0.30 -3.14 22.55
C LYS A 75 -0.25 -1.69 23.00
N THR A 76 0.65 -1.39 23.92
CA THR A 76 0.99 0.00 24.27
C THR A 76 1.81 0.66 23.16
N GLU A 77 1.88 2.00 23.14
CA GLU A 77 2.75 2.71 22.18
C GLU A 77 4.21 2.26 22.28
N ASP A 78 4.71 2.04 23.50
CA ASP A 78 6.09 1.64 23.75
C ASP A 78 6.34 0.23 23.20
N GLU A 79 5.40 -0.70 23.36
CA GLU A 79 5.47 -2.04 22.75
C GLU A 79 5.48 -1.97 21.22
N ILE A 80 4.68 -1.09 20.61
CA ILE A 80 4.69 -0.88 19.16
C ILE A 80 6.06 -0.36 18.71
N ILE A 81 6.65 0.58 19.43
CA ILE A 81 7.99 1.10 19.14
C ILE A 81 9.06 -0.01 19.26
N LEU A 82 8.97 -0.87 20.29
CA LEU A 82 9.87 -2.01 20.43
C LEU A 82 9.73 -3.01 19.27
N LEU A 83 8.50 -3.26 18.81
CA LEU A 83 8.27 -4.09 17.63
C LEU A 83 8.87 -3.44 16.37
N ILE A 84 8.74 -2.13 16.20
CA ILE A 84 9.38 -1.38 15.09
C ILE A 84 10.89 -1.61 15.10
N PHE A 85 11.56 -1.49 16.26
CA PHE A 85 13.00 -1.76 16.38
C PHE A 85 13.35 -3.19 15.97
N ASN A 86 12.58 -4.18 16.43
CA ASN A 86 12.79 -5.59 16.06
C ASN A 86 12.59 -5.84 14.56
N TYR A 87 11.64 -5.14 13.91
CA TYR A 87 11.46 -5.22 12.46
C TYR A 87 12.67 -4.63 11.72
N ILE A 88 13.18 -3.47 12.15
CA ILE A 88 14.38 -2.85 11.55
C ILE A 88 15.58 -3.80 11.70
N ASP A 89 15.82 -4.34 12.90
CA ASP A 89 16.91 -5.28 13.15
C ASP A 89 16.79 -6.53 12.27
N ARG A 90 15.58 -7.08 12.14
CA ARG A 90 15.37 -8.24 11.28
C ARG A 90 15.68 -7.93 9.82
N ILE A 91 15.17 -6.82 9.27
CA ILE A 91 15.47 -6.42 7.88
C ILE A 91 16.97 -6.16 7.71
N PHE A 92 17.61 -5.49 8.67
CA PHE A 92 19.04 -5.25 8.68
C PHE A 92 19.84 -6.56 8.66
N SER A 93 19.45 -7.56 9.45
CA SER A 93 20.13 -8.86 9.53
C SER A 93 20.04 -9.69 8.24
N ILE A 94 18.96 -9.49 7.47
CA ILE A 94 18.73 -10.13 6.16
C ILE A 94 19.58 -9.48 5.07
N VAL A 95 19.60 -8.14 5.04
CA VAL A 95 20.24 -7.37 3.96
C VAL A 95 21.72 -7.15 4.23
N ARG A 96 22.12 -6.91 5.48
CA ARG A 96 23.50 -6.63 5.92
C ARG A 96 24.17 -5.53 5.07
N PRO A 97 23.62 -4.30 5.04
CA PRO A 97 24.19 -3.22 4.24
C PRO A 97 25.64 -2.95 4.63
N ARG A 98 26.50 -2.70 3.64
CA ARG A 98 27.95 -2.52 3.84
C ARG A 98 28.42 -1.08 3.83
N LYS A 99 27.59 -0.14 3.37
CA LYS A 99 27.95 1.29 3.26
C LYS A 99 26.95 2.23 3.91
N LEU A 100 25.66 2.06 3.60
CA LEU A 100 24.63 3.02 3.99
C LEU A 100 23.36 2.34 4.50
N LEU A 101 22.80 2.90 5.58
CA LEU A 101 21.42 2.70 5.98
C LEU A 101 20.68 4.05 5.93
N TYR A 102 19.69 4.17 5.06
CA TYR A 102 18.82 5.34 4.97
C TYR A 102 17.45 5.00 5.57
N ILE A 103 17.02 5.74 6.59
CA ILE A 103 15.74 5.53 7.28
C ILE A 103 14.85 6.73 6.99
N ALA A 104 13.73 6.52 6.30
CA ALA A 104 12.81 7.57 5.89
C ALA A 104 11.43 7.39 6.55
N MET A 105 11.00 8.40 7.30
CA MET A 105 9.61 8.53 7.74
C MET A 105 8.84 9.42 6.76
N ASP A 106 7.55 9.13 6.57
CA ASP A 106 6.67 10.05 5.87
C ASP A 106 6.65 11.39 6.59
N GLY A 107 6.89 12.44 5.81
CA GLY A 107 6.65 13.82 6.18
C GLY A 107 5.40 14.37 5.53
N VAL A 108 5.32 15.70 5.47
CA VAL A 108 4.18 16.38 4.84
C VAL A 108 4.17 16.06 3.34
N ALA A 109 3.06 15.50 2.85
CA ALA A 109 2.90 15.11 1.45
C ALA A 109 2.36 16.26 0.58
N PRO A 110 2.56 16.22 -0.74
CA PRO A 110 1.94 17.18 -1.65
C PRO A 110 0.41 17.12 -1.60
N ARG A 111 -0.26 18.23 -1.92
CA ARG A 111 -1.72 18.33 -1.84
C ARG A 111 -2.46 17.29 -2.68
N ALA A 112 -1.91 16.91 -3.83
CA ALA A 112 -2.42 15.81 -4.66
C ALA A 112 -2.59 14.51 -3.86
N LYS A 113 -1.67 14.18 -2.95
CA LYS A 113 -1.74 13.01 -2.06
C LYS A 113 -2.66 13.24 -0.86
N LEU A 114 -2.73 14.47 -0.34
CA LEU A 114 -3.53 14.80 0.85
C LEU A 114 -5.00 14.45 0.70
N HIS A 115 -5.58 14.63 -0.49
CA HIS A 115 -6.98 14.26 -0.72
C HIS A 115 -7.20 12.74 -0.58
N ASN A 116 -6.31 11.92 -1.17
CA ASN A 116 -6.36 10.46 -1.03
C ASN A 116 -6.18 10.03 0.43
N GLN A 117 -5.21 10.62 1.15
CA GLN A 117 -5.03 10.38 2.58
C GLN A 117 -6.29 10.74 3.37
N ARG A 118 -6.87 11.92 3.15
CA ARG A 118 -8.10 12.36 3.82
C ARG A 118 -9.25 11.38 3.58
N THR A 119 -9.50 11.00 2.33
CA THR A 119 -10.55 10.03 1.97
C THR A 119 -10.35 8.70 2.70
N LYS A 120 -9.12 8.14 2.71
CA LYS A 120 -8.78 6.91 3.45
C LYS A 120 -9.10 7.03 4.95
N ARG A 121 -8.79 8.17 5.58
CA ARG A 121 -9.00 8.41 7.01
C ARG A 121 -10.47 8.56 7.39
N PHE A 122 -11.26 9.28 6.58
CA PHE A 122 -12.71 9.37 6.76
C PHE A 122 -13.39 8.00 6.62
N LEU A 123 -12.98 7.22 5.62
CA LEU A 123 -13.47 5.84 5.43
C LEU A 123 -13.12 4.94 6.61
N GLN A 124 -11.87 4.99 7.09
CA GLN A 124 -11.42 4.20 8.23
C GLN A 124 -12.22 4.49 9.50
N VAL A 125 -12.50 5.76 9.79
CA VAL A 125 -13.34 6.16 10.93
C VAL A 125 -14.77 5.65 10.76
N LYS A 126 -15.36 5.83 9.57
CA LYS A 126 -16.71 5.33 9.26
C LYS A 126 -16.80 3.80 9.45
N ASP A 127 -15.86 3.06 8.87
CA ASP A 127 -15.77 1.60 8.98
C ASP A 127 -15.59 1.14 10.43
N THR A 128 -14.75 1.83 11.20
CA THR A 128 -14.54 1.50 12.61
C THR A 128 -15.81 1.69 13.42
N ILE A 129 -16.55 2.79 13.20
CA ILE A 129 -17.83 3.06 13.88
C ILE A 129 -18.88 2.02 13.48
N GLU A 130 -19.03 1.72 12.19
CA GLU A 130 -20.00 0.75 11.69
C GLU A 130 -19.70 -0.66 12.20
N LYS A 131 -18.43 -1.08 12.16
CA LYS A 131 -17.97 -2.37 12.70
C LYS A 131 -18.21 -2.48 14.21
N THR A 132 -17.94 -1.43 14.97
CA THR A 132 -18.19 -1.42 16.42
C THR A 132 -19.68 -1.61 16.73
N LYS A 133 -20.56 -0.88 16.04
CA LYS A 133 -22.02 -1.04 16.16
C LYS A 133 -22.48 -2.45 15.77
N GLN A 134 -21.89 -3.04 14.72
CA GLN A 134 -22.21 -4.39 14.27
C GLN A 134 -21.78 -5.44 15.31
N ILE A 135 -20.57 -5.33 15.87
CA ILE A 135 -20.07 -6.20 16.93
C ILE A 135 -20.97 -6.13 18.17
N GLU A 136 -21.36 -4.93 18.61
CA GLU A 136 -22.26 -4.74 19.76
C GLU A 136 -23.64 -5.35 19.53
N ARG A 137 -24.18 -5.23 18.31
CA ARG A 137 -25.45 -5.86 17.94
C ARG A 137 -25.36 -7.38 18.01
N ILE A 138 -24.32 -7.97 17.42
CA ILE A 138 -24.14 -9.43 17.41
C ILE A 138 -23.87 -9.96 18.82
N LYS A 139 -23.09 -9.23 19.65
CA LYS A 139 -22.92 -9.57 21.08
C LYS A 139 -24.25 -9.64 21.82
N ARG A 140 -25.14 -8.66 21.59
CA ARG A 140 -26.51 -8.65 22.17
C ARG A 140 -27.35 -9.83 21.68
N GLU A 141 -27.29 -10.15 20.39
CA GLU A 141 -28.01 -11.30 19.81
C GLU A 141 -27.50 -12.65 20.36
N ILE A 142 -26.18 -12.80 20.54
CA ILE A 142 -25.58 -14.00 21.16
C ILE A 142 -26.08 -14.18 22.58
N LEU A 143 -26.05 -13.12 23.41
CA LEU A 143 -26.52 -13.16 24.78
C LEU A 143 -28.03 -13.46 24.86
N ALA A 144 -28.83 -12.86 23.98
CA ALA A 144 -30.27 -13.11 23.91
C ALA A 144 -30.60 -14.57 23.53
N ASN A 145 -29.77 -15.20 22.68
CA ASN A 145 -29.90 -16.59 22.27
C ASN A 145 -29.28 -17.59 23.28
N GLY A 146 -28.87 -17.14 24.47
CA GLY A 146 -28.26 -17.98 25.51
C GLY A 146 -26.81 -18.39 25.23
N GLY A 147 -26.16 -17.78 24.24
CA GLY A 147 -24.75 -18.01 23.92
C GLY A 147 -23.82 -17.30 24.91
N LEU A 148 -22.66 -17.91 25.16
CA LEU A 148 -21.64 -17.36 26.05
C LEU A 148 -20.65 -16.52 25.25
N LEU A 149 -20.36 -15.31 25.74
CA LEU A 149 -19.22 -14.53 25.28
C LEU A 149 -17.95 -14.98 26.03
N PRO A 150 -16.75 -14.79 25.46
CA PRO A 150 -15.51 -14.91 26.23
C PRO A 150 -15.65 -14.10 27.51
N LYS A 151 -15.16 -14.64 28.63
CA LYS A 151 -15.07 -13.84 29.86
C LYS A 151 -14.29 -12.59 29.48
N ASP A 152 -14.95 -11.44 29.53
CA ASP A 152 -14.24 -10.18 29.42
C ASP A 152 -13.19 -10.23 30.53
N ASN A 153 -11.91 -10.14 30.16
CA ASN A 153 -10.94 -9.66 31.15
C ASN A 153 -11.47 -8.27 31.48
N HIS A 154 -12.23 -8.14 32.57
CA HIS A 154 -13.02 -6.96 32.97
C HIS A 154 -12.19 -5.67 33.18
N GLN A 155 -10.92 -5.67 32.78
CA GLN A 155 -10.08 -4.48 32.60
C GLN A 155 -10.10 -3.93 31.15
N LYS A 156 -10.74 -4.61 30.19
CA LYS A 156 -10.75 -4.22 28.76
C LYS A 156 -11.77 -3.14 28.38
N GLU A 157 -12.69 -2.75 29.27
CA GLU A 157 -13.71 -1.73 28.98
C GLU A 157 -13.15 -0.28 28.85
N GLN A 158 -11.86 -0.06 29.14
CA GLN A 158 -11.21 1.25 28.98
C GLN A 158 -9.90 1.23 28.17
N ILE A 159 -9.56 0.14 27.49
CA ILE A 159 -8.30 0.10 26.74
C ILE A 159 -8.54 0.67 25.33
N LYS A 160 -8.10 1.91 25.14
CA LYS A 160 -8.10 2.64 23.87
C LYS A 160 -7.31 1.82 22.84
N LEU A 161 -8.01 1.23 21.86
CA LEU A 161 -7.38 0.58 20.71
C LEU A 161 -6.43 1.60 20.04
N PHE A 162 -5.24 1.13 19.61
CA PHE A 162 -4.30 1.98 18.89
C PHE A 162 -4.97 2.52 17.62
N ASP A 163 -5.10 3.83 17.54
CA ASP A 163 -5.75 4.50 16.42
C ASP A 163 -4.72 4.77 15.32
N GLU A 164 -4.80 4.01 14.22
CA GLU A 164 -3.86 4.10 13.10
C GLU A 164 -3.83 5.52 12.49
N ASN A 165 -4.85 6.36 12.73
CA ASN A 165 -4.85 7.76 12.29
C ASN A 165 -3.72 8.59 12.95
N CYS A 166 -3.12 8.11 14.05
CA CYS A 166 -1.96 8.76 14.67
C CYS A 166 -0.68 8.63 13.84
N ILE A 167 -0.64 7.73 12.84
CA ILE A 167 0.49 7.54 11.92
C ILE A 167 0.43 8.64 10.86
N THR A 168 0.70 9.88 11.26
CA THR A 168 0.72 11.07 10.40
C THR A 168 1.68 12.12 10.95
N PRO A 169 2.47 12.79 10.10
CA PRO A 169 3.29 13.92 10.49
C PRO A 169 2.53 14.93 11.36
N GLY A 170 3.22 15.40 12.39
CA GLY A 170 2.68 16.39 13.31
C GLY A 170 1.93 15.80 14.49
N THR A 171 1.57 14.51 14.54
CA THR A 171 0.96 13.91 15.75
C THR A 171 1.98 13.75 16.89
N PRO A 172 1.53 13.71 18.16
CA PRO A 172 2.43 13.41 19.29
C PRO A 172 3.15 12.06 19.13
N PHE A 173 2.44 11.03 18.65
CA PHE A 173 3.00 9.70 18.40
C PHE A 173 4.18 9.75 17.41
N MET A 174 4.05 10.44 16.28
CA MET A 174 5.13 10.53 15.28
C MET A 174 6.33 11.33 15.79
N SER A 175 6.11 12.34 16.63
CA SER A 175 7.18 13.06 17.31
C SER A 175 7.94 12.13 18.28
N LYS A 176 7.21 11.41 19.14
CA LYS A 176 7.79 10.44 20.09
C LYS A 176 8.55 9.33 19.36
N LEU A 177 7.97 8.77 18.29
CA LEU A 177 8.61 7.75 17.47
C LEU A 177 9.90 8.26 16.83
N SER A 178 9.91 9.52 16.35
CA SER A 178 11.12 10.14 15.80
C SER A 178 12.24 10.22 16.85
N ASP A 179 11.93 10.64 18.07
CA ASP A 179 12.91 10.69 19.17
C ASP A 179 13.39 9.30 19.60
N CYS A 180 12.49 8.30 19.58
CA CYS A 180 12.83 6.91 19.84
C CYS A 180 13.75 6.32 18.77
N LEU A 181 13.51 6.61 17.49
CA LEU A 181 14.37 6.17 16.38
C LEU A 181 15.75 6.83 16.44
N LEU A 182 15.84 8.11 16.80
CA LEU A 182 17.12 8.78 17.06
C LEU A 182 17.93 8.02 18.12
N TYR A 183 17.30 7.72 19.26
CA TYR A 183 17.92 6.92 20.31
C TYR A 183 18.34 5.53 19.82
N TYR A 184 17.47 4.85 19.08
CA TYR A 184 17.72 3.51 18.54
C TYR A 184 18.95 3.49 17.61
N ILE A 185 19.12 4.50 16.75
CA ILE A 185 20.30 4.63 15.88
C ILE A 185 21.56 4.78 16.74
N TYR A 186 21.57 5.68 17.73
CA TYR A 186 22.70 5.81 18.65
C TYR A 186 22.99 4.48 19.36
N ASN A 187 21.96 3.78 19.83
CA ASN A 187 22.12 2.51 20.54
C ASN A 187 22.73 1.43 19.64
N ARG A 188 22.24 1.27 18.42
CA ARG A 188 22.75 0.28 17.47
C ARG A 188 24.17 0.60 17.02
N MET A 189 24.47 1.85 16.68
CA MET A 189 25.83 2.24 16.28
C MET A 189 26.86 2.13 17.40
N ASN A 190 26.48 2.30 18.68
CA ASN A 190 27.40 2.09 19.80
C ASN A 190 27.59 0.61 20.17
N ARG A 191 26.60 -0.26 19.91
CA ARG A 191 26.60 -1.66 20.40
C ARG A 191 26.80 -2.73 19.33
N ASN A 192 26.44 -2.48 18.08
CA ASN A 192 26.50 -3.45 16.98
C ASN A 192 27.68 -3.15 16.06
N LEU A 193 28.55 -4.13 15.82
CA LEU A 193 29.76 -3.99 15.00
C LEU A 193 29.46 -3.70 13.53
N ALA A 194 28.42 -4.30 12.95
CA ALA A 194 28.03 -4.06 11.56
C ALA A 194 27.53 -2.61 11.34
N TRP A 195 26.88 -2.04 12.36
CA TRP A 195 26.44 -0.64 12.33
C TRP A 195 27.60 0.35 12.49
N GLN A 196 28.71 -0.06 13.12
CA GLN A 196 29.89 0.80 13.29
C GLN A 196 30.64 1.04 11.96
N SER A 197 30.45 0.16 10.98
CA SER A 197 31.11 0.21 9.67
C SER A 197 30.29 0.89 8.56
N ILE A 198 29.11 1.42 8.87
CA ILE A 198 28.25 2.10 7.89
C ILE A 198 27.97 3.55 8.28
N ILE A 199 27.47 4.31 7.32
CA ILE A 199 26.83 5.61 7.54
C ILE A 199 25.33 5.36 7.72
N VAL A 200 24.71 6.07 8.66
CA VAL A 200 23.25 6.06 8.83
C VAL A 200 22.72 7.45 8.55
N ILE A 201 21.70 7.56 7.69
CA ILE A 201 20.97 8.81 7.44
C ILE A 201 19.54 8.61 7.90
N PHE A 202 19.04 9.54 8.71
CA PHE A 202 17.67 9.52 9.22
C PHE A 202 16.92 10.77 8.77
N SER A 203 15.93 10.57 7.91
CA SER A 203 14.94 11.56 7.52
C SER A 203 13.67 11.36 8.35
N ASN A 204 13.41 12.28 9.27
CA ASN A 204 12.27 12.20 10.19
C ASN A 204 10.97 12.72 9.57
N ALA A 205 9.87 12.65 10.34
CA ALA A 205 8.55 13.09 9.90
C ALA A 205 8.41 14.63 9.74
N ASN A 206 9.37 15.40 10.23
CA ASN A 206 9.39 16.87 10.12
C ASN A 206 10.10 17.36 8.85
N GLU A 207 10.79 16.48 8.12
CA GLU A 207 11.24 16.76 6.76
C GLU A 207 10.08 16.51 5.78
N PRO A 208 9.69 17.46 4.91
CA PRO A 208 8.61 17.26 3.95
C PRO A 208 8.87 16.14 2.93
N GLY A 209 7.80 15.54 2.41
CA GLY A 209 7.81 14.49 1.39
C GLY A 209 7.42 13.10 1.91
N GLU A 210 6.91 12.25 1.02
CA GLU A 210 6.65 10.83 1.31
C GLU A 210 7.98 10.07 1.43
N GLY A 211 8.04 9.08 2.32
CA GLY A 211 9.26 8.32 2.65
C GLY A 211 9.92 7.70 1.42
N GLU A 212 9.12 7.03 0.57
CA GLU A 212 9.57 6.46 -0.69
C GLU A 212 10.16 7.53 -1.63
N HIS A 213 9.54 8.71 -1.73
CA HIS A 213 10.03 9.79 -2.60
C HIS A 213 11.29 10.48 -2.04
N LYS A 214 11.44 10.58 -0.72
CA LYS A 214 12.67 11.05 -0.07
C LYS A 214 13.84 10.12 -0.38
N ILE A 215 13.63 8.81 -0.25
CA ILE A 215 14.61 7.77 -0.60
C ILE A 215 15.03 7.90 -2.07
N ILE A 216 14.05 7.95 -2.96
CA ILE A 216 14.28 8.00 -4.40
C ILE A 216 14.99 9.30 -4.79
N ASN A 217 14.61 10.44 -4.21
CA ASN A 217 15.29 11.71 -4.44
C ASN A 217 16.73 11.69 -3.91
N PHE A 218 16.98 11.11 -2.74
CA PHE A 218 18.33 10.91 -2.22
C PHE A 218 19.18 10.15 -3.24
N ILE A 219 18.71 8.99 -3.72
CA ILE A 219 19.45 8.18 -4.71
C ILE A 219 19.71 9.00 -5.97
N ARG A 220 18.69 9.68 -6.53
CA ARG A 220 18.86 10.53 -7.72
C ARG A 220 19.96 11.57 -7.55
N GLN A 221 20.03 12.24 -6.41
CA GLN A 221 21.12 13.19 -6.17
C GLN A 221 22.48 12.50 -6.15
N GLN A 222 22.59 11.29 -5.60
CA GLN A 222 23.83 10.52 -5.66
C GLN A 222 24.25 10.23 -7.12
N LEU A 223 23.30 9.94 -8.01
CA LEU A 223 23.55 9.66 -9.44
C LEU A 223 24.10 10.86 -10.22
N THR A 224 23.96 12.08 -9.69
CA THR A 224 24.49 13.29 -10.35
C THR A 224 26.01 13.43 -10.21
N GLN A 225 26.64 12.64 -9.34
CA GLN A 225 28.09 12.65 -9.14
C GLN A 225 28.81 12.10 -10.38
N LEU A 226 29.86 12.81 -10.83
CA LEU A 226 30.64 12.42 -12.02
C LEU A 226 31.39 11.09 -11.83
N ASP A 227 31.79 10.80 -10.59
CA ASP A 227 32.52 9.62 -10.14
C ASP A 227 31.63 8.58 -9.43
N TYR A 228 30.30 8.67 -9.62
CA TYR A 228 29.36 7.72 -9.04
C TYR A 228 29.67 6.27 -9.46
N ASN A 229 29.78 5.39 -8.47
CA ASN A 229 30.00 3.96 -8.71
C ASN A 229 28.67 3.27 -9.07
N LYS A 230 28.52 2.92 -10.36
CA LYS A 230 27.33 2.22 -10.88
C LYS A 230 27.15 0.78 -10.39
N ASN A 231 28.14 0.21 -9.73
CA ASN A 231 28.08 -1.15 -9.19
C ASN A 231 27.59 -1.18 -7.73
N ILE A 232 26.99 -0.10 -7.23
CA ILE A 232 26.39 -0.07 -5.90
C ILE A 232 25.12 -0.93 -5.91
N HIS A 233 25.01 -1.84 -4.95
CA HIS A 233 23.83 -2.68 -4.75
C HIS A 233 22.84 -2.01 -3.80
N HIS A 234 21.70 -1.57 -4.33
CA HIS A 234 20.62 -0.90 -3.60
C HIS A 234 19.51 -1.87 -3.18
N VAL A 235 19.06 -1.77 -1.92
CA VAL A 235 17.91 -2.50 -1.41
C VAL A 235 16.87 -1.54 -0.83
N LEU A 236 15.70 -1.49 -1.45
CA LEU A 236 14.56 -0.70 -0.99
C LEU A 236 13.60 -1.61 -0.19
N TYR A 237 13.27 -1.25 1.05
CA TYR A 237 12.21 -1.93 1.81
C TYR A 237 10.88 -1.20 1.62
N GLY A 238 9.86 -1.93 1.18
CA GLY A 238 8.48 -1.45 1.12
C GLY A 238 7.58 -2.43 0.36
N THR A 239 6.27 -2.37 0.63
CA THR A 239 5.29 -3.24 -0.05
C THR A 239 4.60 -2.59 -1.23
N ASP A 240 4.76 -1.29 -1.40
CA ASP A 240 3.96 -0.49 -2.32
C ASP A 240 4.32 -0.79 -3.77
N ALA A 241 3.30 -0.75 -4.64
CA ALA A 241 3.50 -0.94 -6.07
C ALA A 241 4.28 0.25 -6.67
N ASP A 242 4.09 1.44 -6.10
CA ASP A 242 4.79 2.65 -6.51
C ASP A 242 6.31 2.51 -6.32
N LEU A 243 6.77 1.82 -5.27
CA LEU A 243 8.20 1.56 -5.06
C LEU A 243 8.87 0.77 -6.21
N ILE A 244 8.14 -0.16 -6.86
CA ILE A 244 8.63 -0.87 -8.06
C ILE A 244 8.80 0.11 -9.21
N ILE A 245 7.79 0.95 -9.44
CA ILE A 245 7.80 1.95 -10.51
C ILE A 245 8.92 2.97 -10.27
N LEU A 246 8.99 3.52 -9.06
CA LEU A 246 10.02 4.48 -8.65
C LEU A 246 11.43 3.89 -8.75
N GLY A 247 11.63 2.64 -8.33
CA GLY A 247 12.92 1.95 -8.48
C GLY A 247 13.36 1.83 -9.95
N LEU A 248 12.43 1.57 -10.87
CA LEU A 248 12.73 1.53 -12.31
C LEU A 248 13.11 2.91 -12.88
N THR A 249 12.62 4.02 -12.32
CA THR A 249 12.99 5.37 -12.78
C THR A 249 14.46 5.74 -12.55
N LEU A 250 15.13 5.08 -11.60
CA LEU A 250 16.50 5.40 -11.21
C LEU A 250 17.54 4.97 -12.25
N ASP A 251 17.19 4.01 -13.10
CA ASP A 251 18.11 3.43 -14.10
C ASP A 251 19.40 2.81 -13.49
N GLU A 252 19.39 2.45 -12.21
CA GLU A 252 20.53 1.81 -11.53
C GLU A 252 20.76 0.35 -11.95
N CYS A 253 22.01 -0.10 -12.00
CA CYS A 253 22.35 -1.46 -12.46
C CYS A 253 21.94 -2.55 -11.46
N HIS A 254 21.97 -2.28 -10.15
CA HIS A 254 21.68 -3.26 -9.10
C HIS A 254 20.68 -2.71 -8.10
N ILE A 255 19.40 -2.94 -8.35
CA ILE A 255 18.31 -2.47 -7.48
C ILE A 255 17.33 -3.59 -7.16
N THR A 256 17.15 -3.84 -5.87
CA THR A 256 16.28 -4.91 -5.34
C THR A 256 15.29 -4.31 -4.35
N ILE A 257 14.04 -4.79 -4.37
CA ILE A 257 13.05 -4.50 -3.34
C ILE A 257 12.96 -5.69 -2.39
N ILE A 258 12.95 -5.45 -1.08
CA ILE A 258 12.63 -6.44 -0.05
C ILE A 258 11.25 -6.16 0.54
N ARG A 259 10.41 -7.20 0.62
CA ARG A 259 9.03 -7.09 1.11
C ARG A 259 8.54 -8.38 1.77
N ASN A 260 7.48 -8.28 2.55
CA ASN A 260 6.78 -9.45 3.09
C ASN A 260 6.13 -10.27 1.96
N GLU A 261 6.17 -11.60 2.09
CA GLU A 261 5.44 -12.53 1.21
C GLU A 261 3.93 -12.35 1.42
N PHE A 262 3.21 -12.03 0.34
CA PHE A 262 1.75 -11.95 0.37
C PHE A 262 1.14 -13.36 0.35
N LYS A 263 0.54 -13.79 1.46
CA LYS A 263 -0.24 -15.03 1.55
C LYS A 263 -1.73 -14.73 1.56
N PRO A 264 -2.47 -14.98 0.46
CA PRO A 264 -3.91 -14.80 0.45
C PRO A 264 -4.60 -15.79 1.40
N SER A 265 -5.72 -15.36 1.99
CA SER A 265 -6.68 -16.22 2.70
C SER A 265 -6.14 -16.94 3.95
N GLN A 266 -5.28 -16.29 4.74
CA GLN A 266 -4.97 -16.82 6.07
C GLN A 266 -6.23 -16.74 6.96
N PRO A 267 -6.64 -17.85 7.60
CA PRO A 267 -7.80 -17.84 8.48
C PRO A 267 -7.50 -16.91 9.66
N ARG A 268 -8.42 -15.98 9.93
CA ARG A 268 -8.35 -15.10 11.10
C ARG A 268 -9.32 -15.63 12.17
N PRO A 269 -8.97 -15.49 13.46
CA PRO A 269 -9.92 -15.82 14.52
C PRO A 269 -11.07 -14.80 14.48
N CYS A 270 -12.28 -15.25 14.82
CA CYS A 270 -13.45 -14.39 14.95
C CYS A 270 -13.21 -13.33 16.04
N GLU A 271 -13.49 -12.07 15.76
CA GLU A 271 -13.23 -10.97 16.72
C GLU A 271 -14.14 -11.02 17.96
N ILE A 272 -15.25 -11.77 17.91
CA ILE A 272 -16.20 -11.88 19.01
C ILE A 272 -15.85 -13.06 19.92
N CYS A 273 -15.71 -14.28 19.37
CA CYS A 273 -15.51 -15.50 20.17
C CYS A 273 -14.07 -16.05 20.10
N GLN A 274 -13.22 -15.45 19.24
CA GLN A 274 -11.82 -15.83 19.00
C GLN A 274 -11.61 -17.24 18.42
N GLN A 275 -12.68 -17.91 17.99
CA GLN A 275 -12.60 -19.19 17.28
C GLN A 275 -12.39 -18.99 15.78
N PHE A 276 -11.73 -19.93 15.12
CA PHE A 276 -11.53 -19.91 13.67
C PHE A 276 -12.71 -20.56 12.92
N GLY A 277 -12.81 -20.32 11.61
CA GLY A 277 -13.73 -21.03 10.72
C GLY A 277 -15.09 -20.40 10.51
N HIS A 278 -15.32 -19.17 10.98
CA HIS A 278 -16.53 -18.40 10.72
C HIS A 278 -16.27 -16.89 10.74
N ASP A 279 -17.17 -16.13 10.13
CA ASP A 279 -17.15 -14.66 10.11
C ASP A 279 -17.92 -14.09 11.30
N ILE A 280 -17.66 -12.81 11.61
CA ILE A 280 -18.32 -12.09 12.72
C ILE A 280 -19.85 -12.23 12.65
N ILE A 281 -20.42 -12.14 11.43
CA ILE A 281 -21.87 -12.19 11.18
C ILE A 281 -22.48 -13.57 11.53
N THR A 282 -21.70 -14.65 11.42
CA THR A 282 -22.17 -16.02 11.68
C THR A 282 -21.74 -16.54 13.05
N CYS A 283 -21.19 -15.67 13.91
CA CYS A 283 -20.73 -16.01 15.24
C CYS A 283 -21.89 -16.45 16.15
N LYS A 284 -21.72 -17.60 16.82
CA LYS A 284 -22.68 -18.14 17.79
C LYS A 284 -22.21 -18.05 19.25
N GLY A 285 -21.09 -17.35 19.50
CA GLY A 285 -20.43 -17.36 20.81
C GLY A 285 -19.63 -18.65 21.06
N ILE A 286 -19.25 -18.87 22.31
CA ILE A 286 -18.46 -20.04 22.73
C ILE A 286 -19.37 -21.25 22.93
N THR A 287 -19.09 -22.35 22.22
CA THR A 287 -19.90 -23.58 22.20
C THR A 287 -19.43 -24.69 23.16
N THR A 288 -18.16 -24.69 23.61
CA THR A 288 -17.64 -25.68 24.58
C THR A 288 -16.61 -25.05 25.53
N LYS A 289 -16.58 -25.54 26.78
CA LYS A 289 -15.65 -25.14 27.86
C LYS A 289 -14.23 -25.72 27.68
N GLU A 290 -13.86 -26.09 26.46
CA GLU A 290 -12.64 -26.86 26.20
C GLU A 290 -11.43 -25.98 25.94
N LYS A 291 -10.29 -26.49 26.41
CA LYS A 291 -9.01 -25.79 26.56
C LYS A 291 -8.57 -25.12 25.26
N TYR A 292 -8.18 -23.86 25.43
CA TYR A 292 -7.39 -23.08 24.51
C TYR A 292 -6.00 -23.73 24.34
N ASP A 293 -5.88 -24.73 23.46
CA ASP A 293 -4.56 -25.13 22.98
C ASP A 293 -4.07 -24.06 22.01
N GLN A 294 -3.34 -23.10 22.56
CA GLN A 294 -2.51 -22.17 21.81
C GLN A 294 -1.39 -22.93 21.09
N GLN A 295 -1.71 -23.61 19.99
CA GLN A 295 -0.74 -23.72 18.89
C GLN A 295 -0.93 -22.50 17.98
N LEU A 296 -0.59 -21.32 18.53
CA LEU A 296 -0.05 -20.24 17.72
C LEU A 296 1.32 -20.73 17.23
N ASN A 297 1.33 -21.63 16.25
CA ASN A 297 2.45 -21.68 15.33
C ASN A 297 2.42 -20.33 14.64
N SER A 298 3.10 -19.34 15.22
CA SER A 298 3.36 -18.06 14.59
C SER A 298 3.92 -18.38 13.22
N ILE A 299 3.09 -18.25 12.18
CA ILE A 299 3.56 -18.42 10.81
C ILE A 299 4.53 -17.26 10.61
N LYS A 300 5.82 -17.51 10.86
CA LYS A 300 6.90 -16.54 10.71
C LYS A 300 6.72 -15.92 9.32
N THR A 301 6.47 -14.61 9.29
CA THR A 301 6.30 -13.88 8.03
C THR A 301 7.58 -14.04 7.23
N LYS A 302 7.49 -14.52 5.98
CA LYS A 302 8.67 -14.71 5.13
C LYS A 302 8.92 -13.45 4.33
N TYR A 303 10.19 -13.13 4.08
CA TYR A 303 10.58 -12.06 3.18
C TYR A 303 10.91 -12.59 1.78
N ILE A 304 10.66 -11.75 0.78
CA ILE A 304 11.04 -11.99 -0.61
C ILE A 304 11.84 -10.79 -1.12
N PHE A 305 12.82 -11.07 -1.98
CA PHE A 305 13.46 -10.10 -2.84
C PHE A 305 12.74 -10.04 -4.19
N VAL A 306 12.61 -8.83 -4.73
CA VAL A 306 12.13 -8.53 -6.07
C VAL A 306 13.24 -7.79 -6.80
N ASP A 307 13.84 -8.45 -7.79
CA ASP A 307 14.97 -7.93 -8.55
C ASP A 307 14.49 -7.05 -9.71
N LEU A 308 14.70 -5.74 -9.60
CA LEU A 308 14.28 -4.79 -10.62
C LEU A 308 15.25 -4.72 -11.80
N SER A 309 16.50 -5.14 -11.61
CA SER A 309 17.48 -5.26 -12.69
C SER A 309 17.06 -6.39 -13.63
N LEU A 310 16.70 -7.55 -13.07
CA LEU A 310 16.15 -8.66 -13.86
C LEU A 310 14.83 -8.29 -14.54
N LEU A 311 13.93 -7.57 -13.85
CA LEU A 311 12.69 -7.08 -14.46
C LEU A 311 12.98 -6.18 -15.67
N ARG A 312 13.99 -5.30 -15.58
CA ARG A 312 14.39 -4.42 -16.67
C ARG A 312 14.88 -5.23 -17.88
N ASP A 313 15.70 -6.24 -17.64
CA ASP A 313 16.21 -7.13 -18.68
C ASP A 313 15.07 -7.93 -19.35
N GLU A 314 14.16 -8.50 -18.57
CA GLU A 314 12.98 -9.22 -19.10
C GLU A 314 12.06 -8.28 -19.91
N LEU A 315 11.87 -7.03 -19.44
CA LEU A 315 11.15 -6.01 -20.20
C LEU A 315 11.83 -5.74 -21.54
N TYR A 316 13.15 -5.52 -21.56
CA TYR A 316 13.90 -5.27 -22.80
C TYR A 316 13.83 -6.44 -23.78
N GLN A 317 13.84 -7.68 -23.30
CA GLN A 317 13.70 -8.87 -24.13
C GLN A 317 12.27 -9.03 -24.70
N SER A 318 11.23 -8.70 -23.93
CA SER A 318 9.82 -8.76 -24.38
C SER A 318 9.46 -7.79 -25.52
N LEU A 319 10.43 -6.96 -25.92
CA LEU A 319 10.30 -5.85 -26.84
C LEU A 319 11.24 -5.92 -28.02
N GLU A 320 11.87 -7.07 -28.29
CA GLU A 320 12.41 -7.31 -29.63
C GLU A 320 11.24 -7.31 -30.63
N ILE A 321 10.84 -6.09 -31.01
CA ILE A 321 9.98 -5.77 -32.13
C ILE A 321 10.72 -6.32 -33.34
N ASP A 322 10.10 -7.28 -34.03
CA ASP A 322 10.60 -7.87 -35.26
C ASP A 322 11.30 -6.80 -36.10
N LYS A 323 12.65 -6.91 -36.21
CA LYS A 323 13.72 -6.19 -36.93
C LYS A 323 13.39 -5.10 -38.01
N GLN A 324 12.24 -4.44 -37.97
CA GLN A 324 11.70 -3.53 -38.99
C GLN A 324 11.47 -2.11 -38.44
N LEU A 325 12.05 -1.77 -37.29
CA LEU A 325 12.04 -0.39 -36.82
C LEU A 325 12.88 0.49 -37.76
N LEU A 326 12.28 1.57 -38.27
CA LEU A 326 12.94 2.54 -39.15
C LEU A 326 13.95 3.45 -38.42
N PHE A 327 14.14 3.29 -37.11
CA PHE A 327 14.98 4.15 -36.26
C PHE A 327 15.74 3.38 -35.16
N LYS A 328 16.74 4.04 -34.56
CA LYS A 328 17.54 3.50 -33.46
C LYS A 328 16.70 3.42 -32.18
N TRP A 329 16.37 2.20 -31.76
CA TRP A 329 15.63 1.93 -30.53
C TRP A 329 16.40 2.36 -29.27
N ASP A 330 15.73 3.12 -28.39
CA ASP A 330 16.23 3.54 -27.08
C ASP A 330 15.48 2.82 -25.95
N HIS A 331 16.14 1.86 -25.32
CA HIS A 331 15.63 1.08 -24.20
C HIS A 331 15.25 1.93 -22.99
N LYS A 332 15.96 3.03 -22.74
CA LYS A 332 15.69 3.91 -21.60
C LYS A 332 14.43 4.72 -21.82
N ARG A 333 14.23 5.25 -23.03
CA ARG A 333 12.98 5.93 -23.40
C ARG A 333 11.79 5.00 -23.37
N PHE A 334 11.96 3.76 -23.86
CA PHE A 334 10.92 2.75 -23.73
C PHE A 334 10.51 2.54 -22.26
N LEU A 335 11.49 2.36 -21.36
CA LEU A 335 11.19 2.10 -19.95
C LEU A 335 10.38 3.25 -19.33
N ASN A 336 10.71 4.49 -19.68
CA ASN A 336 9.96 5.67 -19.23
C ASN A 336 8.51 5.65 -19.75
N ASP A 337 8.29 5.27 -21.01
CA ASP A 337 6.95 5.15 -21.59
C ASP A 337 6.17 4.00 -20.94
N TRP A 338 6.81 2.87 -20.63
CA TRP A 338 6.21 1.76 -19.90
C TRP A 338 5.80 2.15 -18.48
N ILE A 339 6.65 2.93 -17.79
CA ILE A 339 6.33 3.53 -16.50
C ILE A 339 5.12 4.45 -16.61
N PHE A 340 5.06 5.28 -17.65
CA PHE A 340 3.88 6.12 -17.91
C PHE A 340 2.60 5.29 -18.13
N ILE A 341 2.66 4.20 -18.90
CA ILE A 341 1.53 3.26 -19.07
C ILE A 341 1.08 2.70 -17.72
N CYS A 342 2.02 2.36 -16.83
CA CYS A 342 1.68 1.93 -15.48
C CYS A 342 0.98 3.06 -14.71
N ILE A 343 1.51 4.28 -14.70
CA ILE A 343 0.89 5.44 -14.05
C ILE A 343 -0.54 5.67 -14.57
N LEU A 344 -0.78 5.52 -15.88
CA LEU A 344 -2.08 5.69 -16.52
C LEU A 344 -3.12 4.66 -16.05
N VAL A 345 -2.71 3.39 -15.89
CA VAL A 345 -3.62 2.32 -15.42
C VAL A 345 -4.04 2.55 -13.96
N GLY A 346 -3.27 3.32 -13.20
CA GLY A 346 -3.68 3.83 -11.90
C GLY A 346 -2.53 4.14 -10.97
N ASN A 347 -2.80 5.06 -10.05
CA ASN A 347 -1.84 5.64 -9.12
C ASN A 347 -2.60 6.17 -7.91
N ASP A 348 -1.89 6.81 -6.97
CA ASP A 348 -2.45 7.30 -5.72
C ASP A 348 -3.02 8.73 -5.78
N PHE A 349 -2.88 9.43 -6.91
CA PHE A 349 -3.17 10.87 -7.04
C PHE A 349 -4.40 11.15 -7.91
N LEU A 350 -4.68 10.28 -8.88
CA LEU A 350 -5.82 10.38 -9.78
C LEU A 350 -6.77 9.18 -9.60
N PRO A 351 -8.09 9.39 -9.74
CA PRO A 351 -9.03 8.27 -9.86
C PRO A 351 -8.69 7.43 -11.09
N ASN A 352 -8.86 6.10 -10.99
CA ASN A 352 -8.60 5.21 -12.12
C ASN A 352 -9.61 5.50 -13.24
N LEU A 353 -9.13 5.50 -14.49
CA LEU A 353 -9.99 5.54 -15.67
C LEU A 353 -10.94 4.34 -15.67
N SER A 354 -12.21 4.55 -16.03
CA SER A 354 -13.24 3.50 -16.01
C SER A 354 -12.87 2.28 -16.87
N SER A 355 -12.13 2.50 -17.96
CA SER A 355 -11.64 1.47 -18.88
C SER A 355 -10.33 0.80 -18.43
N CYS A 356 -9.74 1.19 -17.30
CA CYS A 356 -8.49 0.65 -16.79
C CYS A 356 -8.67 -0.18 -15.50
N GLU A 357 -8.75 -1.49 -15.64
CA GLU A 357 -8.64 -2.43 -14.51
C GLU A 357 -7.52 -3.45 -14.73
N ILE A 358 -6.60 -3.57 -13.76
CA ILE A 358 -5.42 -4.46 -13.86
C ILE A 358 -5.82 -5.92 -14.13
N HIS A 359 -6.95 -6.36 -13.58
CA HIS A 359 -7.41 -7.74 -13.71
C HIS A 359 -7.89 -8.12 -15.12
N GLU A 360 -7.93 -7.17 -16.05
CA GLU A 360 -8.36 -7.33 -17.44
C GLU A 360 -7.18 -7.36 -18.43
N ASP A 361 -5.97 -7.64 -17.93
CA ASP A 361 -4.71 -7.60 -18.71
C ASP A 361 -4.50 -6.29 -19.48
N ILE A 362 -5.03 -5.19 -18.93
CA ILE A 362 -5.04 -3.88 -19.56
C ILE A 362 -3.63 -3.37 -19.90
N ILE A 363 -2.64 -3.71 -19.08
CA ILE A 363 -1.23 -3.33 -19.33
C ILE A 363 -0.73 -3.98 -20.63
N LYS A 364 -1.07 -5.25 -20.91
CA LYS A 364 -0.71 -5.92 -22.17
C LYS A 364 -1.38 -5.25 -23.37
N LEU A 365 -2.67 -4.91 -23.24
CA LEU A 365 -3.40 -4.19 -24.28
C LEU A 365 -2.76 -2.83 -24.58
N LEU A 366 -2.45 -2.05 -23.54
CA LEU A 366 -1.82 -0.73 -23.69
C LEU A 366 -0.41 -0.83 -24.29
N ILE A 367 0.39 -1.83 -23.91
CA ILE A 367 1.71 -2.07 -24.52
C ILE A 367 1.56 -2.41 -26.01
N ASN A 368 0.56 -3.20 -26.41
CA ASN A 368 0.32 -3.51 -27.83
C ASN A 368 -0.08 -2.26 -28.62
N ILE A 369 -0.99 -1.44 -28.08
CA ILE A 369 -1.37 -0.16 -28.69
C ILE A 369 -0.15 0.77 -28.81
N TYR A 370 0.69 0.80 -27.78
CA TYR A 370 1.93 1.57 -27.78
C TYR A 370 2.89 1.09 -28.87
N LYS A 371 3.14 -0.23 -28.96
CA LYS A 371 3.99 -0.82 -30.01
C LYS A 371 3.52 -0.44 -31.40
N GLU A 372 2.22 -0.53 -31.67
CA GLU A 372 1.65 -0.11 -32.95
C GLU A 372 1.85 1.38 -33.24
N ASN A 373 1.68 2.25 -32.23
CA ASN A 373 1.85 3.70 -32.39
C ASN A 373 3.30 4.09 -32.64
N VAL A 374 4.23 3.52 -31.88
CA VAL A 374 5.68 3.76 -32.04
C VAL A 374 6.14 3.29 -33.43
N LEU A 375 5.65 2.14 -33.90
CA LEU A 375 5.94 1.60 -35.23
C LEU A 375 5.41 2.50 -36.36
N LYS A 376 4.21 3.08 -36.20
CA LYS A 376 3.57 3.90 -37.23
C LYS A 376 4.10 5.33 -37.29
N SER A 377 4.49 5.90 -36.14
CA SER A 377 4.67 7.36 -36.02
C SER A 377 6.03 7.81 -35.46
N ASN A 378 6.94 6.87 -35.16
CA ASN A 378 8.34 7.15 -34.80
C ASN A 378 8.52 8.14 -33.62
N TYR A 379 7.65 8.11 -32.61
CA TYR A 379 7.78 8.96 -31.43
C TYR A 379 7.58 8.19 -30.12
N TYR A 380 8.19 8.70 -29.05
CA TYR A 380 8.00 8.24 -27.67
C TYR A 380 6.93 9.08 -26.96
N LEU A 381 6.28 8.51 -25.95
CA LEU A 381 5.30 9.24 -25.13
C LEU A 381 5.99 10.26 -24.20
N THR A 382 7.25 10.01 -23.88
CA THR A 382 7.99 10.77 -22.87
C THR A 382 9.36 11.22 -23.36
N GLU A 383 9.82 12.37 -22.85
CA GLU A 383 11.13 12.94 -23.14
C GLU A 383 11.64 13.70 -21.92
N ASN A 384 12.84 13.33 -21.43
CA ASN A 384 13.54 14.00 -20.32
C ASN A 384 12.69 14.21 -19.05
N GLY A 385 11.85 13.23 -18.68
CA GLY A 385 10.96 13.34 -17.51
C GLY A 385 9.72 14.22 -17.73
N ILE A 386 9.39 14.52 -18.99
CA ILE A 386 8.20 15.28 -19.39
C ILE A 386 7.37 14.46 -20.37
N LEU A 387 6.04 14.54 -20.26
CA LEU A 387 5.11 13.92 -21.20
C LEU A 387 5.01 14.74 -22.49
N ASN A 388 5.10 14.08 -23.64
CA ASN A 388 4.72 14.67 -24.92
C ASN A 388 3.21 14.51 -25.09
N LEU A 389 2.45 15.56 -24.74
CA LEU A 389 0.99 15.50 -24.72
C LEU A 389 0.37 15.23 -26.10
N THR A 390 1.01 15.65 -27.19
CA THR A 390 0.56 15.32 -28.56
C THR A 390 0.60 13.82 -28.81
N ASN A 391 1.69 13.18 -28.41
CA ASN A 391 1.89 11.75 -28.58
C ASN A 391 0.99 10.94 -27.65
N VAL A 392 0.81 11.41 -26.41
CA VAL A 392 -0.13 10.83 -25.45
C VAL A 392 -1.57 10.93 -25.97
N GLU A 393 -1.97 12.04 -26.58
CA GLU A 393 -3.31 12.18 -27.19
C GLU A 393 -3.55 11.15 -28.29
N ILE A 394 -2.59 10.94 -29.19
CA ILE A 394 -2.70 9.93 -30.26
C ILE A 394 -2.80 8.53 -29.66
N PHE A 395 -1.96 8.21 -28.66
CA PHE A 395 -2.00 6.93 -27.96
C PHE A 395 -3.35 6.69 -27.27
N LEU A 396 -3.85 7.67 -26.52
CA LEU A 396 -5.17 7.59 -25.88
C LEU A 396 -6.29 7.49 -26.92
N LYS A 397 -6.12 8.07 -28.10
CA LYS A 397 -7.10 7.98 -29.18
C LYS A 397 -7.23 6.60 -29.80
N ASP A 398 -6.15 5.84 -29.84
CA ASP A 398 -6.23 4.44 -30.21
C ASP A 398 -6.80 3.59 -29.08
N PHE A 399 -6.46 3.91 -27.82
CA PHE A 399 -7.04 3.23 -26.66
C PHE A 399 -8.55 3.43 -26.54
N SER A 400 -9.06 4.62 -26.82
CA SER A 400 -10.49 4.93 -26.72
C SER A 400 -11.36 4.02 -27.61
N LYS A 401 -10.82 3.52 -28.74
CA LYS A 401 -11.52 2.60 -29.64
C LYS A 401 -11.89 1.28 -28.96
N MET A 402 -11.19 0.93 -27.88
CA MET A 402 -11.40 -0.31 -27.13
C MET A 402 -12.35 -0.13 -25.94
N GLU A 403 -12.72 1.09 -25.54
CA GLU A 403 -13.52 1.35 -24.32
C GLU A 403 -14.83 0.57 -24.31
N GLU A 404 -15.61 0.67 -25.38
CA GLU A 404 -16.91 0.00 -25.48
C GLU A 404 -16.76 -1.53 -25.38
N LYS A 405 -15.75 -2.10 -26.04
CA LYS A 405 -15.44 -3.52 -25.99
C LYS A 405 -15.04 -3.96 -24.57
N ILE A 406 -14.25 -3.14 -23.87
CA ILE A 406 -13.84 -3.39 -22.49
C ILE A 406 -15.08 -3.43 -21.58
N PHE A 407 -15.98 -2.46 -21.69
CA PHE A 407 -17.17 -2.40 -20.84
C PHE A 407 -18.11 -3.58 -21.06
N LYS A 408 -18.36 -3.97 -22.32
CA LYS A 408 -19.18 -5.15 -22.66
C LYS A 408 -18.55 -6.44 -22.15
N ASN A 409 -17.26 -6.65 -22.41
CA ASN A 409 -16.54 -7.84 -21.94
C ASN A 409 -16.54 -7.95 -20.40
N ARG A 410 -16.33 -6.82 -19.70
CA ARG A 410 -16.36 -6.78 -18.23
C ARG A 410 -17.73 -7.21 -17.70
N HIS A 411 -18.80 -6.70 -18.31
CA HIS A 411 -20.16 -7.06 -17.93
C HIS A 411 -20.43 -8.56 -18.12
N GLU A 412 -20.05 -9.12 -19.27
CA GLU A 412 -20.19 -10.56 -19.57
C GLU A 412 -19.42 -11.43 -18.55
N ILE A 413 -18.16 -11.08 -18.25
CA ILE A 413 -17.33 -11.81 -17.29
C ILE A 413 -17.95 -11.75 -15.88
N ASN A 414 -18.48 -10.60 -15.47
CA ASN A 414 -19.12 -10.45 -14.17
C ASN A 414 -20.40 -11.29 -14.06
N GLN A 415 -21.24 -11.28 -15.10
CA GLN A 415 -22.42 -12.15 -15.15
C GLN A 415 -22.06 -13.63 -15.02
N GLN A 416 -21.02 -14.09 -15.73
CA GLN A 416 -20.56 -15.48 -15.66
C GLN A 416 -20.07 -15.84 -14.25
N LYS A 417 -19.32 -14.95 -13.59
CA LYS A 417 -18.84 -15.16 -12.22
C LYS A 417 -19.98 -15.21 -11.21
N GLU A 418 -21.00 -14.39 -11.38
CA GLU A 418 -22.20 -14.39 -10.53
C GLU A 418 -23.01 -15.67 -10.71
N GLN A 419 -23.24 -16.10 -11.96
CA GLN A 419 -23.91 -17.37 -12.26
C GLN A 419 -23.16 -18.55 -11.63
N GLN A 420 -21.83 -18.60 -11.72
CA GLN A 420 -21.00 -19.63 -11.07
C GLN A 420 -21.09 -19.58 -9.54
N GLN A 421 -21.07 -18.39 -8.94
CA GLN A 421 -21.22 -18.23 -7.48
C GLN A 421 -22.60 -18.70 -7.02
N ASN A 422 -23.66 -18.34 -7.72
CA ASN A 422 -25.02 -18.77 -7.42
C ASN A 422 -25.17 -20.29 -7.58
N LEU A 423 -24.55 -20.88 -8.59
CA LEU A 423 -24.51 -22.33 -8.78
C LEU A 423 -23.79 -23.02 -7.60
N ASN A 424 -22.61 -22.53 -7.23
CA ASN A 424 -21.84 -23.07 -6.10
C ASN A 424 -22.59 -22.93 -4.79
N GLN A 425 -23.26 -21.80 -4.56
CA GLN A 425 -24.09 -21.57 -3.38
C GLN A 425 -25.32 -22.50 -3.36
N SER A 426 -25.95 -22.71 -4.51
CA SER A 426 -27.07 -23.66 -4.66
C SER A 426 -26.63 -25.10 -4.38
N ILE A 427 -25.46 -25.51 -4.89
CA ILE A 427 -24.86 -26.81 -4.60
C ILE A 427 -24.55 -26.95 -3.12
N TYR A 428 -23.90 -25.94 -2.51
CA TYR A 428 -23.59 -25.92 -1.08
C TYR A 428 -24.86 -26.05 -0.23
N ASN A 429 -25.89 -25.23 -0.52
CA ASN A 429 -27.17 -25.27 0.18
C ASN A 429 -27.87 -26.63 0.01
N ARG A 430 -27.80 -27.26 -1.17
CA ARG A 430 -28.33 -28.62 -1.40
C ARG A 430 -27.60 -29.67 -0.58
N ILE A 431 -26.27 -29.66 -0.55
CA ILE A 431 -25.46 -30.58 0.26
C ILE A 431 -25.80 -30.42 1.74
N PHE A 432 -25.88 -29.16 2.22
CA PHE A 432 -26.23 -28.86 3.61
C PHE A 432 -27.66 -29.26 3.98
N SER A 433 -28.60 -29.14 3.03
CA SER A 433 -29.99 -29.57 3.20
C SER A 433 -30.10 -31.10 3.25
N ILE A 434 -29.30 -31.82 2.48
CA ILE A 434 -29.22 -33.29 2.50
C ILE A 434 -28.65 -33.79 3.82
N ASP A 435 -27.63 -33.12 4.38
CA ASP A 435 -27.11 -33.47 5.71
C ASP A 435 -28.13 -33.19 6.82
N LYS A 436 -28.95 -32.13 6.69
CA LYS A 436 -30.06 -31.84 7.61
C LYS A 436 -31.15 -32.91 7.55
N PHE A 437 -31.49 -33.41 6.35
CA PHE A 437 -32.45 -34.51 6.16
C PHE A 437 -31.93 -35.87 6.66
N LYS A 438 -30.61 -36.13 6.56
CA LYS A 438 -30.01 -37.35 7.13
C LYS A 438 -30.10 -37.37 8.66
N HIS A 439 -30.08 -36.21 9.33
CA HIS A 439 -30.23 -36.14 10.78
C HIS A 439 -31.66 -36.37 11.28
N GLU A 440 -32.69 -36.27 10.43
CA GLU A 440 -34.10 -36.53 10.81
C GLU A 440 -34.53 -38.00 10.61
N LEU A 441 -33.74 -38.82 9.90
CA LEU A 441 -34.08 -40.22 9.57
C LEU A 441 -33.25 -41.28 10.30
N VAL A 442 -32.43 -40.92 11.29
CA VAL A 442 -31.70 -41.90 12.11
C VAL A 442 -32.52 -42.25 13.36
N PRO A 443 -32.96 -43.50 13.56
CA PRO A 443 -33.54 -43.92 14.83
C PRO A 443 -32.49 -43.78 15.94
N LYS A 444 -32.88 -43.22 17.09
CA LYS A 444 -32.01 -43.10 18.27
C LYS A 444 -31.46 -44.49 18.64
N GLY A 445 -30.16 -44.71 18.42
CA GLY A 445 -29.46 -45.86 19.03
C GLY A 445 -28.48 -46.68 18.18
N ALA A 446 -27.92 -46.19 17.07
CA ALA A 446 -26.83 -46.90 16.37
C ALA A 446 -25.60 -46.01 16.13
N PRO A 447 -24.36 -46.49 16.39
CA PRO A 447 -23.15 -45.71 16.22
C PRO A 447 -22.79 -45.55 14.72
N LEU A 448 -22.62 -44.31 14.28
CA LEU A 448 -22.04 -43.99 12.96
C LEU A 448 -20.51 -44.25 12.99
N PRO A 449 -19.92 -44.85 11.94
CA PRO A 449 -18.47 -44.97 11.86
C PRO A 449 -17.83 -43.59 11.58
N PRO A 450 -16.61 -43.31 12.10
CA PRO A 450 -15.99 -42.01 11.94
C PRO A 450 -15.58 -41.77 10.49
N PHE A 451 -16.13 -40.71 9.91
CA PHE A 451 -15.69 -40.16 8.62
C PHE A 451 -14.30 -39.52 8.81
N LYS A 452 -13.25 -40.11 8.22
CA LYS A 452 -11.89 -39.52 8.18
C LYS A 452 -11.70 -38.76 6.86
N PRO A 453 -11.55 -37.42 6.87
CA PRO A 453 -11.19 -36.68 5.67
C PRO A 453 -9.71 -36.91 5.29
N LYS A 454 -9.44 -37.19 4.01
CA LYS A 454 -8.13 -37.53 3.42
C LYS A 454 -7.15 -36.34 3.30
N TRP A 455 -7.01 -35.51 4.33
CA TRP A 455 -5.89 -34.54 4.41
C TRP A 455 -4.88 -34.91 5.50
N ALA A 456 -5.12 -35.99 6.24
CA ALA A 456 -4.20 -36.55 7.22
C ALA A 456 -3.38 -37.71 6.63
N GLN A 457 -2.41 -37.40 5.77
CA GLN A 457 -1.21 -38.24 5.55
C GLN A 457 -0.10 -37.38 4.92
N LYS A 458 0.84 -36.93 5.76
CA LYS A 458 2.16 -36.46 5.33
C LYS A 458 3.09 -37.67 5.28
N ASN A 459 3.86 -37.80 4.20
CA ASN A 459 5.26 -38.26 4.23
C ASN A 459 5.99 -37.72 2.99
N SER A 460 7.21 -37.23 3.22
CA SER A 460 8.17 -36.72 2.23
C SER A 460 9.14 -37.86 1.78
N PRO A 461 10.16 -37.60 0.95
CA PRO A 461 10.22 -37.96 -0.47
C PRO A 461 11.14 -39.16 -0.78
N THR A 462 10.90 -39.82 -1.91
CA THR A 462 11.94 -40.53 -2.67
C THR A 462 11.75 -40.27 -4.16
N PHE A 463 12.81 -39.79 -4.80
CA PHE A 463 12.93 -39.71 -6.26
C PHE A 463 12.78 -41.11 -6.86
N ASP A 464 11.94 -41.24 -7.90
CA ASP A 464 12.39 -41.79 -9.19
C ASP A 464 11.37 -41.56 -10.31
N ASN A 465 11.93 -41.32 -11.49
CA ASN A 465 11.26 -40.95 -12.74
C ASN A 465 10.30 -42.03 -13.25
N ASN A 466 9.09 -41.64 -13.66
CA ASN A 466 8.59 -41.96 -15.00
C ASN A 466 7.29 -41.19 -15.35
N SER A 467 7.29 -40.72 -16.58
CA SER A 467 6.29 -39.97 -17.32
C SER A 467 4.91 -40.65 -17.35
N THR A 468 3.83 -39.88 -17.22
CA THR A 468 2.69 -39.89 -18.16
C THR A 468 1.64 -38.83 -17.78
N SER A 469 1.41 -37.93 -18.72
CA SER A 469 0.36 -36.91 -18.77
C SER A 469 -0.97 -37.50 -19.27
N ILE A 470 -2.10 -37.11 -18.68
CA ILE A 470 -3.42 -37.20 -19.34
C ILE A 470 -4.09 -35.83 -19.31
N VAL A 471 -4.25 -35.29 -20.51
CA VAL A 471 -5.02 -34.11 -20.91
C VAL A 471 -6.49 -34.52 -21.06
N ILE A 472 -7.44 -33.70 -20.61
CA ILE A 472 -8.85 -33.83 -21.01
C ILE A 472 -9.19 -32.63 -21.91
N HIS A 473 -9.23 -32.90 -23.22
CA HIS A 473 -9.86 -32.03 -24.21
C HIS A 473 -11.38 -32.15 -24.11
N ALA A 474 -12.07 -31.02 -24.17
CA ALA A 474 -13.49 -30.93 -24.40
C ALA A 474 -13.73 -30.79 -25.91
N ASP A 475 -14.35 -31.79 -26.54
CA ASP A 475 -14.82 -31.69 -27.91
C ASP A 475 -16.32 -32.01 -28.01
N ARG A 476 -16.96 -31.25 -28.91
CA ARG A 476 -18.37 -31.24 -29.30
C ARG A 476 -18.76 -32.52 -30.06
N ALA A 477 -19.99 -33.00 -29.87
CA ALA A 477 -20.87 -33.61 -30.90
C ALA A 477 -22.22 -33.97 -30.21
N GLN A 478 -23.36 -33.42 -30.64
CA GLN A 478 -24.21 -33.84 -31.77
C GLN A 478 -24.84 -35.24 -31.60
N ASP A 479 -26.17 -35.19 -31.62
CA ASP A 479 -27.23 -36.21 -31.61
C ASP A 479 -26.96 -37.65 -32.09
N ILE A 480 -27.87 -38.52 -31.61
CA ILE A 480 -28.41 -39.79 -32.18
C ILE A 480 -28.04 -41.10 -31.43
N ASN A 481 -29.05 -41.58 -30.69
CA ASN A 481 -29.52 -42.96 -30.46
C ASN A 481 -28.53 -44.08 -30.06
N SER A 482 -28.80 -44.64 -28.87
CA SER A 482 -29.31 -46.01 -28.64
C SER A 482 -28.61 -46.77 -27.49
N SER A 483 -29.47 -47.35 -26.65
CA SER A 483 -29.27 -48.53 -25.78
C SER A 483 -28.19 -48.50 -24.68
N THR A 484 -28.67 -48.20 -23.47
CA THR A 484 -28.55 -49.03 -22.25
C THR A 484 -27.21 -49.72 -21.94
N THR A 485 -26.53 -49.24 -20.91
CA THR A 485 -26.29 -50.06 -19.70
C THR A 485 -26.62 -49.26 -18.45
N SER A 486 -27.57 -49.78 -17.69
CA SER A 486 -28.09 -49.27 -16.44
C SER A 486 -27.60 -50.14 -15.29
N SER A 487 -26.90 -49.56 -14.31
CA SER A 487 -26.88 -49.94 -12.87
C SER A 487 -25.85 -49.03 -12.18
N SER A 488 -26.12 -48.25 -11.12
CA SER A 488 -27.16 -48.33 -10.10
C SER A 488 -27.33 -46.96 -9.43
N ILE A 489 -28.58 -46.49 -9.33
CA ILE A 489 -29.27 -46.02 -8.11
C ILE A 489 -30.69 -45.71 -8.55
N SER A 490 -31.59 -46.66 -8.31
CA SER A 490 -33.01 -46.40 -8.22
C SER A 490 -33.47 -46.88 -6.85
N ILE A 491 -34.22 -46.04 -6.15
CA ILE A 491 -35.50 -46.40 -5.51
C ILE A 491 -36.23 -45.10 -5.09
N LEU A 492 -37.31 -44.84 -5.85
CA LEU A 492 -38.67 -44.40 -5.47
C LEU A 492 -38.83 -43.06 -4.68
N THR A 493 -39.69 -42.12 -5.06
CA THR A 493 -41.03 -42.25 -5.66
C THR A 493 -41.40 -41.07 -6.58
N ASN A 494 -42.07 -41.40 -7.69
CA ASN A 494 -42.86 -40.50 -8.53
C ASN A 494 -44.01 -39.87 -7.75
N GLN A 495 -44.15 -38.55 -7.79
CA GLN A 495 -45.40 -37.78 -7.95
C GLN A 495 -45.07 -36.28 -7.97
N SER A 496 -45.73 -35.50 -8.83
CA SER A 496 -45.63 -34.01 -9.05
C SER A 496 -44.58 -33.46 -10.04
N SER A 497 -44.34 -34.12 -11.18
CA SER A 497 -43.40 -33.62 -12.20
C SER A 497 -43.89 -32.41 -13.03
N SER A 498 -45.16 -32.03 -12.97
CA SER A 498 -45.71 -30.84 -13.64
C SER A 498 -45.66 -29.59 -12.74
N GLU A 499 -46.09 -29.71 -11.49
CA GLU A 499 -46.06 -28.60 -10.51
C GLU A 499 -44.63 -28.15 -10.17
N MET A 500 -43.67 -29.06 -10.19
CA MET A 500 -42.26 -28.74 -9.89
C MET A 500 -41.59 -27.99 -11.04
N LYS A 501 -41.94 -28.28 -12.30
CA LYS A 501 -41.45 -27.52 -13.46
C LYS A 501 -42.04 -26.11 -13.51
N GLN A 502 -43.30 -25.97 -13.14
CA GLN A 502 -43.99 -24.67 -13.06
C GLN A 502 -43.48 -23.83 -11.88
N LYS A 503 -43.23 -24.44 -10.71
CA LYS A 503 -42.55 -23.77 -9.58
C LYS A 503 -41.11 -23.36 -9.91
N LEU A 504 -40.38 -24.14 -10.72
CA LEU A 504 -39.03 -23.75 -11.18
C LEU A 504 -39.05 -22.60 -12.19
N SER A 505 -40.05 -22.52 -13.08
CA SER A 505 -40.21 -21.34 -13.95
C SER A 505 -40.64 -20.12 -13.13
N ASP A 506 -41.53 -20.29 -12.17
CA ASP A 506 -42.00 -19.20 -11.31
C ASP A 506 -40.90 -18.69 -10.36
N LEU A 507 -40.07 -19.59 -9.81
CA LEU A 507 -38.88 -19.24 -9.03
C LEU A 507 -37.85 -18.51 -9.89
N SER A 508 -37.63 -18.93 -11.14
CA SER A 508 -36.71 -18.24 -12.06
C SER A 508 -37.19 -16.82 -12.40
N LEU A 509 -38.51 -16.62 -12.54
CA LEU A 509 -39.15 -15.33 -12.77
C LEU A 509 -39.18 -14.43 -11.52
N ILE A 510 -39.21 -15.02 -10.32
CA ILE A 510 -39.09 -14.30 -9.04
C ILE A 510 -37.63 -13.86 -8.81
N THR A 511 -36.63 -14.70 -9.11
CA THR A 511 -35.22 -14.29 -9.05
C THR A 511 -34.90 -13.21 -10.08
N ASN A 512 -35.42 -13.28 -11.32
CA ASN A 512 -35.18 -12.22 -12.31
C ASN A 512 -35.84 -10.89 -11.91
N ARG A 513 -37.01 -10.91 -11.27
CA ARG A 513 -37.63 -9.69 -10.71
C ARG A 513 -36.87 -9.14 -9.49
N GLN A 514 -36.33 -10.01 -8.63
CA GLN A 514 -35.50 -9.58 -7.50
C GLN A 514 -34.09 -9.11 -7.91
N ILE A 515 -33.65 -9.37 -9.15
CA ILE A 515 -32.38 -8.90 -9.71
C ILE A 515 -32.51 -7.47 -10.26
N GLU A 516 -33.64 -7.12 -10.87
CA GLU A 516 -33.90 -5.72 -11.27
C GLU A 516 -34.02 -4.78 -10.05
N ASP A 517 -34.54 -5.29 -8.93
CA ASP A 517 -34.75 -4.50 -7.70
C ASP A 517 -33.48 -4.31 -6.83
N ASN A 518 -32.35 -4.97 -7.14
CA ASN A 518 -31.11 -4.88 -6.36
C ASN A 518 -29.97 -4.10 -7.02
N THR A 519 -30.12 -3.64 -8.27
CA THR A 519 -29.24 -2.57 -8.77
C THR A 519 -29.71 -1.27 -8.15
N SER A 520 -28.86 -0.62 -7.36
CA SER A 520 -29.18 0.73 -6.91
C SER A 520 -29.46 1.61 -8.14
N ASP A 521 -30.51 2.42 -8.09
CA ASP A 521 -30.93 3.32 -9.20
C ASP A 521 -29.79 4.28 -9.64
N ASN A 522 -28.74 4.37 -8.81
CA ASN A 522 -27.55 5.21 -8.99
C ASN A 522 -26.41 4.56 -9.81
N ASP A 523 -26.47 3.27 -10.13
CA ASP A 523 -25.39 2.63 -10.89
C ASP A 523 -25.43 2.98 -12.38
N VAL A 524 -24.25 3.23 -12.95
CA VAL A 524 -24.05 3.59 -14.36
C VAL A 524 -23.85 2.30 -15.16
N ARG A 525 -24.68 2.07 -16.18
CA ARG A 525 -24.59 0.90 -17.03
C ARG A 525 -23.63 1.15 -18.19
N LEU A 526 -22.34 0.89 -17.96
CA LEU A 526 -21.28 1.16 -18.93
C LEU A 526 -21.36 0.29 -20.21
N TRP A 527 -22.16 -0.77 -20.21
CA TRP A 527 -22.32 -1.70 -21.33
C TRP A 527 -23.53 -1.38 -22.25
N GLU A 528 -24.35 -0.39 -21.89
CA GLU A 528 -25.51 0.06 -22.68
C GLU A 528 -25.16 1.28 -23.54
N ASP A 529 -25.98 1.58 -24.54
CA ASP A 529 -25.87 2.83 -25.30
C ASP A 529 -26.06 4.07 -24.39
N ASP A 530 -25.54 5.23 -24.79
CA ASP A 530 -25.55 6.47 -24.01
C ASP A 530 -24.84 6.41 -22.64
N TRP A 531 -24.00 5.39 -22.39
CA TRP A 531 -23.20 5.25 -21.16
C TRP A 531 -22.43 6.52 -20.77
N HIS A 532 -21.91 7.26 -21.77
CA HIS A 532 -21.20 8.53 -21.56
C HIS A 532 -22.09 9.60 -20.92
N LYS A 533 -23.31 9.79 -21.44
CA LYS A 533 -24.27 10.76 -20.88
C LYS A 533 -24.74 10.35 -19.49
N GLN A 534 -25.03 9.06 -19.29
CA GLN A 534 -25.46 8.55 -18.00
C GLN A 534 -24.39 8.77 -16.93
N TYR A 535 -23.12 8.52 -17.27
CA TYR A 535 -21.99 8.68 -16.36
C TYR A 535 -21.85 10.12 -15.87
N TYR A 536 -21.78 11.10 -16.79
CA TYR A 536 -21.61 12.50 -16.41
C TYR A 536 -22.84 13.07 -15.67
N THR A 537 -24.04 12.64 -16.04
CA THR A 537 -25.26 13.05 -15.35
C THR A 537 -25.33 12.48 -13.92
N LYS A 538 -25.07 11.19 -13.73
CA LYS A 538 -25.19 10.54 -12.41
C LYS A 538 -24.00 10.83 -11.48
N LYS A 539 -22.77 10.81 -11.98
CA LYS A 539 -21.55 10.95 -11.15
C LYS A 539 -21.16 12.41 -10.89
N PHE A 540 -21.39 13.30 -11.86
CA PHE A 540 -21.01 14.71 -11.74
C PHE A 540 -22.21 15.67 -11.64
N GLY A 541 -23.45 15.20 -11.85
CA GLY A 541 -24.64 16.07 -11.78
C GLY A 541 -24.71 17.10 -12.91
N VAL A 542 -24.12 16.81 -14.06
CA VAL A 542 -24.00 17.74 -15.20
C VAL A 542 -25.22 17.62 -16.10
N ASP A 543 -25.76 18.77 -16.54
CA ASP A 543 -26.84 18.79 -17.54
C ASP A 543 -26.33 18.20 -18.88
N PRO A 544 -27.09 17.30 -19.54
CA PRO A 544 -26.72 16.73 -20.83
C PRO A 544 -26.21 17.71 -21.89
N LYS A 545 -26.66 18.97 -21.87
CA LYS A 545 -26.22 20.02 -22.81
C LYS A 545 -24.79 20.50 -22.58
N ASP A 546 -24.30 20.42 -21.34
CA ASP A 546 -22.99 20.92 -20.93
C ASP A 546 -21.92 19.81 -20.90
N ILE A 547 -22.31 18.54 -21.10
CA ILE A 547 -21.42 17.37 -21.00
C ILE A 547 -20.18 17.51 -21.88
N GLU A 548 -20.30 17.91 -23.15
CA GLU A 548 -19.14 18.00 -24.04
C GLU A 548 -18.08 18.99 -23.53
N LYS A 549 -18.54 20.15 -23.04
CA LYS A 549 -17.65 21.18 -22.50
C LYS A 549 -17.02 20.73 -21.18
N PHE A 550 -17.81 20.12 -20.32
CA PHE A 550 -17.40 19.70 -18.99
C PHE A 550 -16.46 18.48 -19.04
N SER A 551 -16.74 17.48 -19.89
CA SER A 551 -15.87 16.32 -20.06
C SER A 551 -14.50 16.72 -20.59
N LEU A 552 -14.45 17.69 -21.52
CA LEU A 552 -13.19 18.26 -21.99
C LEU A 552 -12.41 19.00 -20.88
N GLN A 553 -13.11 19.75 -20.01
CA GLN A 553 -12.47 20.42 -18.87
C GLN A 553 -11.85 19.39 -17.91
N ILE A 554 -12.58 18.33 -17.57
CA ILE A 554 -12.07 17.27 -16.70
C ILE A 554 -10.88 16.56 -17.35
N ALA A 555 -10.96 16.23 -18.64
CA ALA A 555 -9.87 15.61 -19.38
C ALA A 555 -8.59 16.47 -19.36
N GLN A 556 -8.72 17.81 -19.45
CA GLN A 556 -7.60 18.73 -19.32
C GLN A 556 -6.96 18.69 -17.92
N GLU A 557 -7.76 18.75 -16.86
CA GLU A 557 -7.28 18.67 -15.47
C GLU A 557 -6.65 17.29 -15.17
N TYR A 558 -7.21 16.22 -15.73
CA TYR A 558 -6.65 14.86 -15.61
C TYR A 558 -5.31 14.74 -16.32
N ALA A 559 -5.19 15.27 -17.54
CA ALA A 559 -3.93 15.30 -18.29
C ALA A 559 -2.85 16.13 -17.59
N GLN A 560 -3.24 17.24 -16.94
CA GLN A 560 -2.34 18.00 -16.07
C GLN A 560 -1.89 17.14 -14.89
N GLY A 561 -2.79 16.37 -14.28
CA GLY A 561 -2.42 15.43 -13.23
C GLY A 561 -1.47 14.34 -13.68
N LEU A 562 -1.67 13.74 -14.87
CA LEU A 562 -0.74 12.77 -15.43
C LEU A 562 0.66 13.36 -15.59
N ARG A 563 0.77 14.61 -16.06
CA ARG A 563 2.05 15.33 -16.14
C ARG A 563 2.64 15.61 -14.76
N TRP A 564 1.82 16.02 -13.78
CA TRP A 564 2.26 16.24 -12.40
C TRP A 564 2.86 14.95 -11.82
N ILE A 565 2.16 13.81 -11.96
CA ILE A 565 2.60 12.52 -11.42
C ILE A 565 3.87 12.07 -12.12
N PHE A 566 3.93 12.13 -13.45
CA PHE A 566 5.13 11.74 -14.18
C PHE A 566 6.34 12.57 -13.76
N GLN A 567 6.19 13.89 -13.61
CA GLN A 567 7.26 14.74 -13.08
C GLN A 567 7.60 14.41 -11.63
N TYR A 568 6.60 14.15 -10.77
CA TYR A 568 6.83 13.73 -9.39
C TYR A 568 7.69 12.46 -9.31
N TYR A 569 7.39 11.50 -10.19
CA TYR A 569 8.09 10.22 -10.27
C TYR A 569 9.47 10.35 -10.90
N PHE A 570 9.81 11.37 -11.70
CA PHE A 570 11.14 11.45 -12.35
C PHE A 570 12.02 12.59 -11.84
N GLN A 571 11.42 13.68 -11.38
CA GLN A 571 12.08 14.96 -11.08
C GLN A 571 11.82 15.47 -9.65
N GLY A 572 10.93 14.80 -8.89
CA GLY A 572 10.48 15.29 -7.58
C GLY A 572 9.26 16.21 -7.69
N VAL A 573 8.78 16.75 -6.57
CA VAL A 573 7.49 17.46 -6.49
C VAL A 573 7.47 18.68 -7.42
N PRO A 574 6.65 18.70 -8.48
CA PRO A 574 6.60 19.85 -9.40
C PRO A 574 5.74 21.00 -8.85
N SER A 575 4.77 20.69 -7.98
CA SER A 575 4.00 21.66 -7.21
C SER A 575 3.42 21.00 -5.96
N TRP A 576 3.50 21.70 -4.83
CA TRP A 576 2.95 21.27 -3.54
C TRP A 576 1.45 21.60 -3.41
N ASP A 577 0.96 22.60 -4.14
CA ASP A 577 -0.40 23.15 -4.07
C ASP A 577 -1.38 22.59 -5.13
N TRP A 578 -0.89 21.87 -6.14
CA TRP A 578 -1.74 21.26 -7.16
C TRP A 578 -2.46 20.01 -6.61
N TYR A 579 -3.70 19.82 -7.03
CA TYR A 579 -4.50 18.63 -6.79
C TYR A 579 -5.56 18.47 -7.89
N TYR A 580 -6.06 17.25 -8.08
CA TYR A 580 -7.17 16.98 -8.97
C TYR A 580 -8.52 17.26 -8.28
N PRO A 581 -9.34 18.21 -8.76
CA PRO A 581 -10.50 18.73 -8.02
C PRO A 581 -11.80 17.96 -8.27
N TYR A 582 -11.72 16.67 -8.61
CA TYR A 582 -12.89 15.82 -8.88
C TYR A 582 -12.73 14.44 -8.24
N HIS A 583 -13.84 13.81 -7.85
CA HIS A 583 -13.82 12.46 -7.26
C HIS A 583 -13.70 11.34 -8.30
N TYR A 584 -14.02 11.63 -9.57
CA TYR A 584 -14.05 10.63 -10.65
C TYR A 584 -13.18 11.06 -11.84
N ALA A 585 -12.75 10.08 -12.63
CA ALA A 585 -11.96 10.28 -13.83
C ALA A 585 -12.87 10.58 -15.05
N PRO A 586 -12.36 11.24 -16.09
CA PRO A 586 -13.04 11.30 -17.38
C PRO A 586 -12.92 9.94 -18.12
N PHE A 587 -13.56 9.79 -19.27
CA PHE A 587 -13.30 8.67 -20.16
C PHE A 587 -12.10 8.93 -21.06
N VAL A 588 -11.50 7.87 -21.61
CA VAL A 588 -10.34 7.99 -22.52
C VAL A 588 -10.75 8.71 -23.81
N SER A 589 -11.99 8.50 -24.25
CA SER A 589 -12.61 9.23 -25.36
C SER A 589 -12.78 10.75 -25.13
N ASP A 590 -12.61 11.26 -23.91
CA ASP A 590 -12.72 12.71 -23.67
C ASP A 590 -11.41 13.48 -23.99
N PHE A 591 -10.31 12.78 -24.28
CA PHE A 591 -8.99 13.39 -24.46
C PHE A 591 -8.74 13.99 -25.86
N PHE A 592 -9.63 13.81 -26.86
CA PHE A 592 -9.40 14.14 -28.28
C PHE A 592 -9.29 15.62 -28.66
N LYS A 593 -9.47 16.55 -27.71
CA LYS A 593 -9.49 18.00 -27.98
C LYS A 593 -8.72 18.78 -26.92
N ILE A 594 -7.85 18.10 -26.15
CA ILE A 594 -7.06 18.77 -25.13
C ILE A 594 -6.19 19.79 -25.84
N LYS A 595 -6.49 21.07 -25.66
CA LYS A 595 -5.56 22.12 -26.06
C LYS A 595 -4.28 21.84 -25.30
N ILE A 596 -3.17 21.67 -26.02
CA ILE A 596 -1.83 21.63 -25.44
C ILE A 596 -1.59 23.02 -24.84
N LEU A 597 -2.13 23.21 -23.64
CA LEU A 597 -1.95 24.42 -22.89
C LEU A 597 -0.58 24.31 -22.25
N SER A 598 0.22 25.35 -22.43
CA SER A 598 1.48 25.55 -21.73
C SER A 598 1.20 25.77 -20.25
N TYR A 599 0.76 24.74 -19.55
CA TYR A 599 0.57 24.77 -18.11
C TYR A 599 1.91 24.59 -17.44
N ASN A 600 2.24 25.55 -16.58
CA ASN A 600 3.40 25.50 -15.71
C ASN A 600 2.88 25.41 -14.28
N PHE A 601 3.34 24.40 -13.55
CA PHE A 601 3.09 24.29 -12.12
C PHE A 601 3.74 25.46 -11.38
N ASN A 602 3.11 25.88 -10.28
CA ASN A 602 3.64 26.92 -9.41
C ASN A 602 4.91 26.42 -8.70
N LYS A 603 6.08 26.82 -9.21
CA LYS A 603 7.38 26.43 -8.63
C LYS A 603 7.62 27.01 -7.24
N ASP A 604 6.93 28.10 -6.89
CA ASP A 604 7.03 28.76 -5.58
C ASP A 604 6.09 28.15 -4.53
N SER A 605 5.32 27.11 -4.90
CA SER A 605 4.45 26.39 -3.97
C SER A 605 5.27 25.72 -2.85
N LYS A 606 4.71 25.70 -1.64
CA LYS A 606 5.37 25.18 -0.45
C LYS A 606 4.55 24.06 0.19
N PRO A 607 5.21 23.09 0.84
CA PRO A 607 4.50 22.10 1.65
C PRO A 607 3.70 22.78 2.75
N PHE A 608 2.56 22.19 3.11
CA PHE A 608 1.87 22.52 4.36
C PHE A 608 2.80 22.25 5.55
N LYS A 609 2.62 22.99 6.64
CA LYS A 609 3.23 22.60 7.91
C LYS A 609 2.57 21.32 8.46
N PRO A 610 3.26 20.55 9.32
CA PRO A 610 2.73 19.30 9.85
C PRO A 610 1.31 19.41 10.44
N LEU A 611 1.02 20.45 11.24
CA LEU A 611 -0.31 20.64 11.80
C LEU A 611 -1.36 21.09 10.78
N GLU A 612 -0.96 21.85 9.75
CA GLU A 612 -1.85 22.28 8.66
C GLU A 612 -2.27 21.09 7.81
N GLN A 613 -1.34 20.17 7.51
CA GLN A 613 -1.67 18.88 6.91
C GLN A 613 -2.62 18.09 7.81
N LEU A 614 -2.30 17.99 9.11
CA LEU A 614 -3.05 17.16 10.04
C LEU A 614 -4.52 17.57 10.11
N ILE A 615 -4.80 18.87 10.27
CA ILE A 615 -6.17 19.38 10.28
C ILE A 615 -6.87 19.19 8.93
N SER A 616 -6.11 19.17 7.83
CA SER A 616 -6.65 18.97 6.49
C SER A 616 -7.07 17.53 6.19
N ILE A 617 -6.50 16.53 6.87
CA ILE A 617 -6.75 15.12 6.55
C ILE A 617 -7.56 14.37 7.62
N ILE A 618 -7.53 14.83 8.88
CA ILE A 618 -8.15 14.09 9.98
C ILE A 618 -9.66 14.38 10.11
N PRO A 619 -10.51 13.33 10.25
CA PRO A 619 -11.91 13.48 10.65
C PRO A 619 -12.06 14.01 12.10
N SER A 620 -13.14 14.77 12.37
CA SER A 620 -13.40 15.35 13.70
C SER A 620 -13.63 14.31 14.81
N GLN A 621 -13.96 13.07 14.44
CA GLN A 621 -14.17 11.95 15.36
C GLN A 621 -12.87 11.30 15.85
N CYS A 622 -11.71 11.67 15.30
CA CYS A 622 -10.42 11.17 15.78
C CYS A 622 -10.07 11.74 17.17
N SER A 623 -9.01 11.19 17.80
CA SER A 623 -8.54 11.67 19.11
C SER A 623 -8.24 13.16 19.10
N LYS A 624 -8.79 13.90 20.07
CA LYS A 624 -8.51 15.33 20.26
C LYS A 624 -7.03 15.64 20.46
N GLU A 625 -6.25 14.66 20.94
CA GLU A 625 -4.81 14.79 21.22
C GLU A 625 -3.96 15.01 19.96
N TYR A 626 -4.49 14.72 18.77
CA TYR A 626 -3.74 14.89 17.53
C TYR A 626 -3.56 16.36 17.16
N LEU A 627 -4.60 17.16 17.36
CA LEU A 627 -4.59 18.59 17.04
C LEU A 627 -4.42 19.43 18.31
N PRO A 628 -3.88 20.65 18.19
CA PRO A 628 -3.99 21.63 19.27
C PRO A 628 -5.45 21.83 19.68
N ASN A 629 -5.71 22.03 20.98
CA ASN A 629 -7.08 22.10 21.51
C ASN A 629 -7.96 23.15 20.79
N GLU A 630 -7.38 24.31 20.48
CA GLU A 630 -8.09 25.38 19.75
C GLU A 630 -8.35 25.01 18.28
N TRP A 631 -7.43 24.28 17.65
CA TRP A 631 -7.59 23.82 16.27
C TRP A 631 -8.61 22.69 16.17
N TYR A 632 -8.59 21.76 17.13
CA TYR A 632 -9.60 20.70 17.24
C TYR A 632 -11.01 21.28 17.38
N SER A 633 -11.16 22.36 18.16
CA SER A 633 -12.45 23.06 18.30
C SER A 633 -13.02 23.53 16.96
N LEU A 634 -12.18 23.93 15.99
CA LEU A 634 -12.62 24.33 14.65
C LEU A 634 -13.27 23.19 13.85
N THR A 635 -13.00 21.94 14.21
CA THR A 635 -13.53 20.75 13.53
C THR A 635 -14.89 20.29 14.06
N ILE A 636 -15.33 20.85 15.20
CA ILE A 636 -16.55 20.42 15.91
C ILE A 636 -17.57 21.57 16.03
N LYS A 637 -17.09 22.78 16.31
CA LYS A 637 -17.93 23.95 16.56
C LYS A 637 -18.73 24.32 15.31
N LYS A 638 -20.07 24.43 15.46
CA LYS A 638 -20.99 24.74 14.35
C LYS A 638 -20.77 26.14 13.75
N ASP A 639 -20.22 27.07 14.53
CA ASP A 639 -19.87 28.44 14.14
C ASP A 639 -18.47 28.55 13.51
N SER A 640 -17.73 27.44 13.39
CA SER A 640 -16.42 27.43 12.73
C SER A 640 -16.55 27.72 11.23
N GLN A 641 -15.65 28.56 10.72
CA GLN A 641 -15.58 28.93 9.30
C GLN A 641 -15.13 27.79 8.36
N ILE A 642 -14.73 26.64 8.93
CA ILE A 642 -14.29 25.46 8.20
C ILE A 642 -15.08 24.20 8.57
N ILE A 643 -16.21 24.33 9.27
CA ILE A 643 -17.00 23.19 9.75
C ILE A 643 -17.55 22.32 8.60
N ASP A 644 -17.82 22.91 7.44
CA ASP A 644 -18.26 22.24 6.23
C ASP A 644 -17.24 21.21 5.71
N TYR A 645 -15.96 21.30 6.11
CA TYR A 645 -14.95 20.29 5.79
C TYR A 645 -15.04 19.01 6.63
N TYR A 646 -15.83 18.98 7.71
CA TYR A 646 -15.90 17.86 8.65
C TYR A 646 -17.32 17.28 8.73
N PRO A 647 -17.86 16.73 7.63
CA PRO A 647 -19.18 16.10 7.65
C PRO A 647 -19.16 14.87 8.56
N LEU A 648 -20.13 14.77 9.47
CA LEU A 648 -20.30 13.59 10.33
C LEU A 648 -20.78 12.36 9.55
N ASN A 649 -21.63 12.59 8.54
CA ASN A 649 -22.13 11.60 7.61
C ASN A 649 -21.81 12.05 6.20
N PHE A 650 -21.30 11.14 5.37
CA PHE A 650 -20.99 11.38 3.97
C PHE A 650 -21.34 10.15 3.12
N ASN A 651 -21.69 10.41 1.87
CA ASN A 651 -22.03 9.36 0.92
C ASN A 651 -20.77 8.64 0.43
N THR A 652 -20.94 7.35 0.14
CA THR A 652 -19.88 6.51 -0.41
C THR A 652 -20.38 5.87 -1.70
N ASP A 653 -19.53 5.79 -2.70
CA ASP A 653 -19.84 5.23 -4.01
C ASP A 653 -18.89 4.08 -4.33
N LEU A 654 -19.41 2.88 -4.58
CA LEU A 654 -18.61 1.73 -5.01
C LEU A 654 -18.03 1.92 -6.41
N ASN A 655 -18.65 2.75 -7.25
CA ASN A 655 -18.20 3.05 -8.61
C ASN A 655 -17.82 1.79 -9.41
N GLY A 656 -18.70 0.78 -9.38
CA GLY A 656 -18.51 -0.50 -10.07
C GLY A 656 -17.50 -1.46 -9.40
N LYS A 657 -16.94 -1.11 -8.24
CA LYS A 657 -16.03 -1.99 -7.49
C LYS A 657 -16.79 -2.98 -6.63
N ARG A 658 -16.22 -4.19 -6.52
CA ARG A 658 -16.83 -5.32 -5.78
C ARG A 658 -16.68 -5.18 -4.27
N PHE A 659 -15.57 -4.60 -3.82
CA PHE A 659 -15.24 -4.56 -2.40
C PHE A 659 -15.50 -3.16 -1.85
N GLU A 660 -16.18 -3.12 -0.71
CA GLU A 660 -16.46 -1.90 0.04
C GLU A 660 -15.18 -1.11 0.39
N SER A 661 -14.05 -1.80 0.58
CA SER A 661 -12.73 -1.19 0.78
C SER A 661 -12.22 -0.38 -0.43
N GLN A 662 -12.89 -0.45 -1.58
CA GLN A 662 -12.55 0.28 -2.81
C GLN A 662 -13.53 1.42 -3.12
N ARG A 663 -14.49 1.69 -2.22
CA ARG A 663 -15.47 2.77 -2.40
C ARG A 663 -14.83 4.16 -2.31
N ILE A 664 -15.41 5.12 -3.02
CA ILE A 664 -15.03 6.52 -3.01
C ILE A 664 -15.83 7.25 -1.92
N ALA A 665 -15.16 8.04 -1.07
CA ALA A 665 -15.82 8.92 -0.13
C ALA A 665 -16.14 10.28 -0.78
N LEU A 666 -17.41 10.66 -0.80
CA LEU A 666 -17.85 11.94 -1.34
C LEU A 666 -17.80 13.01 -0.25
N ILE A 667 -16.58 13.48 0.03
CA ILE A 667 -16.29 14.55 0.99
C ILE A 667 -15.84 15.83 0.28
N PRO A 668 -16.13 17.03 0.83
CA PRO A 668 -15.81 18.31 0.20
C PRO A 668 -14.30 18.57 0.18
N PHE A 669 -13.78 19.09 -0.94
CA PHE A 669 -12.38 19.52 -1.05
C PHE A 669 -12.09 20.73 -0.16
N ILE A 670 -10.89 20.80 0.42
CA ILE A 670 -10.46 21.93 1.25
C ILE A 670 -10.02 23.11 0.37
N ASP A 671 -10.51 24.30 0.66
CA ASP A 671 -9.93 25.56 0.16
C ASP A 671 -8.80 25.97 1.12
N GLU A 672 -7.57 25.83 0.64
CA GLU A 672 -6.35 26.18 1.36
C GLU A 672 -6.29 27.66 1.75
N LYS A 673 -6.73 28.57 0.88
CA LYS A 673 -6.70 30.01 1.19
C LYS A 673 -7.64 30.31 2.33
N ARG A 674 -8.79 29.64 2.37
CA ARG A 674 -9.75 29.75 3.47
C ARG A 674 -9.20 29.13 4.75
N LEU A 675 -8.60 27.94 4.67
CA LEU A 675 -8.00 27.25 5.82
C LEU A 675 -6.88 28.10 6.45
N HIS A 676 -5.90 28.54 5.67
CA HIS A 676 -4.78 29.35 6.18
C HIS A 676 -5.25 30.68 6.79
N ARG A 677 -6.26 31.33 6.21
CA ARG A 677 -6.83 32.57 6.76
C ARG A 677 -7.40 32.35 8.16
N VAL A 678 -8.09 31.23 8.38
CA VAL A 678 -8.66 30.89 9.69
C VAL A 678 -7.55 30.54 10.68
N LEU A 679 -6.61 29.66 10.29
CA LEU A 679 -5.53 29.19 11.15
C LEU A 679 -4.57 30.31 11.60
N LYS A 680 -4.41 31.38 10.79
CA LYS A 680 -3.58 32.54 11.11
C LYS A 680 -3.86 33.12 12.50
N ASN A 681 -5.13 33.11 12.93
CA ASN A 681 -5.56 33.66 14.21
C ASN A 681 -5.22 32.77 15.42
N TYR A 682 -4.85 31.50 15.19
CA TYR A 682 -4.63 30.50 16.23
C TYR A 682 -3.16 30.10 16.39
N TYR A 683 -2.27 30.57 15.51
CA TYR A 683 -0.85 30.24 15.56
C TYR A 683 -0.15 30.68 16.84
N SER A 684 -0.54 31.84 17.40
CA SER A 684 0.01 32.36 18.65
C SER A 684 -0.42 31.56 19.89
N LEU A 685 -1.43 30.71 19.76
CA LEU A 685 -1.98 29.90 20.86
C LEU A 685 -1.32 28.52 20.97
N LEU A 686 -0.43 28.18 20.04
CA LEU A 686 0.31 26.92 20.07
C LEU A 686 1.29 26.88 21.24
N THR A 687 1.26 25.80 21.99
CA THR A 687 2.26 25.50 23.04
C THR A 687 3.65 25.27 22.44
N ILE A 688 4.70 25.27 23.27
CA ILE A 688 6.08 25.08 22.81
C ILE A 688 6.26 23.72 22.12
N GLU A 689 5.67 22.65 22.67
CA GLU A 689 5.71 21.31 22.07
C GLU A 689 5.00 21.28 20.70
N GLU A 690 3.88 21.99 20.58
CA GLU A 690 3.13 22.11 19.34
C GLU A 690 3.89 22.91 18.28
N GLN A 691 4.57 23.98 18.68
CA GLN A 691 5.46 24.73 17.80
C GLN A 691 6.62 23.86 17.32
N LYS A 692 7.22 23.03 18.21
CA LYS A 692 8.31 22.11 17.86
C LYS A 692 7.86 21.07 16.84
N ARG A 693 6.73 20.38 17.06
CA ARG A 693 6.19 19.40 16.09
C ARG A 693 5.67 20.01 14.79
N ASN A 694 5.42 21.32 14.75
CA ASN A 694 4.97 22.04 13.55
C ASN A 694 6.11 22.70 12.75
N LYS A 695 7.36 22.53 13.16
CA LYS A 695 8.54 23.08 12.47
C LYS A 695 9.10 22.05 11.48
N PHE A 696 9.61 22.50 10.34
CA PHE A 696 10.38 21.63 9.46
C PHE A 696 11.77 21.36 10.04
N GLU A 697 12.26 20.14 9.85
CA GLU A 697 13.62 19.72 10.20
C GLU A 697 14.29 19.11 8.96
N ASN A 698 15.62 19.08 8.95
CA ASN A 698 16.37 18.37 7.91
C ASN A 698 16.75 16.96 8.40
N SER A 699 17.18 16.15 7.44
CA SER A 699 17.79 14.85 7.70
C SER A 699 19.01 14.97 8.61
N ARG A 700 19.37 13.86 9.25
CA ARG A 700 20.55 13.75 10.10
C ARG A 700 21.46 12.64 9.62
N LEU A 701 22.76 12.90 9.63
CA LEU A 701 23.80 11.94 9.29
C LEU A 701 24.54 11.50 10.55
N PHE A 702 24.71 10.19 10.70
CA PHE A 702 25.39 9.55 11.81
C PHE A 702 26.58 8.74 11.32
N ILE A 703 27.69 8.87 12.02
CA ILE A 703 28.92 8.13 11.75
C ILE A 703 29.63 7.75 13.05
N HIS A 704 30.04 6.49 13.16
CA HIS A 704 30.75 6.00 14.33
C HIS A 704 32.24 6.41 14.31
N SER A 705 32.85 6.64 15.47
CA SER A 705 34.26 7.05 15.60
C SER A 705 35.28 6.08 14.98
N LYS A 706 34.90 4.80 14.83
CA LYS A 706 35.73 3.76 14.18
C LYS A 706 35.58 3.72 12.65
N HIS A 707 34.62 4.42 12.07
CA HIS A 707 34.40 4.43 10.63
C HIS A 707 35.60 5.07 9.92
N SER A 708 36.01 4.54 8.77
CA SER A 708 37.17 5.02 8.00
C SER A 708 37.12 6.52 7.68
N TYR A 709 35.92 7.00 7.35
CA TYR A 709 35.65 8.41 7.04
C TYR A 709 35.54 9.34 8.26
N TYR A 710 35.44 8.82 9.48
CA TYR A 710 35.20 9.64 10.68
C TYR A 710 36.25 10.74 10.86
N ASN A 711 37.54 10.38 10.79
CA ASN A 711 38.62 11.34 11.01
C ASN A 711 38.70 12.41 9.90
N ARG A 712 38.31 12.08 8.67
CA ARG A 712 38.25 13.05 7.57
C ARG A 712 37.12 14.03 7.79
N LEU A 713 35.92 13.50 8.06
CA LEU A 713 34.74 14.31 8.34
C LEU A 713 34.92 15.20 9.56
N LYS A 714 35.49 14.67 10.65
CA LYS A 714 35.79 15.43 11.86
C LYS A 714 36.77 16.58 11.60
N LYS A 715 37.85 16.34 10.84
CA LYS A 715 38.83 17.40 10.53
C LYS A 715 38.19 18.56 9.78
N GLU A 716 37.41 18.27 8.75
CA GLU A 716 36.71 19.29 7.98
C GLU A 716 35.67 20.04 8.83
N PHE A 717 35.03 19.33 9.75
CA PHE A 717 34.09 19.91 10.71
C PHE A 717 34.77 20.79 11.78
N ASP A 718 35.94 20.38 12.29
CA ASP A 718 36.68 21.09 13.35
C ASP A 718 37.45 22.32 12.83
N ILE A 719 38.01 22.26 11.61
CA ILE A 719 38.75 23.38 10.99
C ILE A 719 37.87 24.63 10.81
N ASN A 720 36.57 24.44 10.59
CA ASN A 720 35.63 25.52 10.28
C ASN A 720 34.86 26.06 11.50
N ASN A 721 35.01 25.45 12.69
CA ASN A 721 34.43 25.97 13.96
C ASN A 721 35.10 27.27 14.46
N GLY A 722 36.18 27.73 13.82
CA GLY A 722 36.83 29.01 14.12
C GLY A 722 36.12 30.24 13.55
N GLN A 723 35.14 30.07 12.67
CA GLN A 723 34.28 31.14 12.15
C GLN A 723 32.87 30.95 12.70
N LYS A 724 32.22 32.02 13.17
CA LYS A 724 30.83 31.98 13.65
C LYS A 724 29.95 31.41 12.53
N ILE A 725 29.53 30.16 12.68
CA ILE A 725 28.67 29.46 11.73
C ILE A 725 27.31 30.16 11.72
N ILE A 726 27.10 30.99 10.70
CA ILE A 726 25.78 31.49 10.32
C ILE A 726 25.14 30.38 9.47
N HIS A 727 23.82 30.32 9.43
CA HIS A 727 22.99 29.35 8.69
C HIS A 727 23.32 29.14 7.18
N GLU A 728 24.36 29.78 6.65
CA GLU A 728 24.73 29.83 5.23
C GLU A 728 25.98 28.99 4.86
N ASP A 729 26.74 28.47 5.83
CA ASP A 729 27.96 27.69 5.57
C ASP A 729 27.68 26.17 5.49
N LEU A 730 26.98 25.73 4.45
CA LEU A 730 26.77 24.32 4.13
C LEU A 730 28.09 23.65 3.69
N PHE A 731 28.52 22.59 4.39
CA PHE A 731 29.77 21.91 4.07
C PHE A 731 29.55 20.71 3.14
N ASN A 732 30.09 20.77 1.91
CA ASN A 732 29.98 19.70 0.93
C ASN A 732 30.84 18.49 1.31
N ILE A 733 30.19 17.34 1.57
CA ILE A 733 30.85 16.10 2.03
C ILE A 733 31.11 15.09 0.92
N THR A 734 30.74 15.40 -0.32
CA THR A 734 30.78 14.47 -1.46
C THR A 734 32.16 13.84 -1.64
N LYS A 735 33.20 14.66 -1.63
CA LYS A 735 34.59 14.17 -1.79
C LYS A 735 35.16 13.50 -0.53
N THR A 736 34.55 13.73 0.62
CA THR A 736 35.05 13.28 1.91
C THR A 736 34.62 11.86 2.22
N ILE A 737 33.34 11.56 1.95
CA ILE A 737 32.70 10.31 2.37
C ILE A 737 31.94 9.60 1.25
N GLU A 738 32.09 10.06 -0.01
CA GLU A 738 31.46 9.47 -1.21
C GLU A 738 29.92 9.50 -1.18
N ILE A 739 29.35 10.44 -0.40
CA ILE A 739 27.91 10.72 -0.35
C ILE A 739 27.71 12.18 -0.72
N PHE A 740 26.96 12.42 -1.78
CA PHE A 740 26.55 13.75 -2.20
C PHE A 740 25.68 14.39 -1.12
N GLY A 741 26.05 15.62 -0.75
CA GLY A 741 25.22 16.49 0.08
C GLY A 741 26.07 17.39 0.95
N TYR A 742 25.38 18.06 1.87
CA TYR A 742 25.95 19.07 2.74
C TYR A 742 25.63 18.78 4.20
N ILE A 743 26.55 19.12 5.09
CA ILE A 743 26.37 19.02 6.53
C ILE A 743 26.61 20.35 7.22
N TRP A 744 26.02 20.53 8.40
CA TRP A 744 26.33 21.65 9.30
C TRP A 744 25.99 21.29 10.75
N ARG A 745 26.38 22.17 11.67
CA ARG A 745 25.98 22.10 13.08
C ARG A 745 25.02 23.22 13.41
N ASP A 746 23.88 22.87 13.99
CA ASP A 746 23.07 23.84 14.73
C ASP A 746 23.42 23.69 16.22
N SER A 747 24.10 24.69 16.80
CA SER A 747 24.47 24.69 18.22
C SER A 747 23.26 24.70 19.16
N ASN A 748 22.08 25.08 18.65
CA ASN A 748 20.83 25.11 19.39
C ASN A 748 20.00 23.83 19.21
N ASP A 749 20.43 22.87 18.39
CA ASP A 749 19.73 21.60 18.21
C ASP A 749 20.03 20.66 19.39
N ASP A 750 19.02 20.52 20.26
CA ASP A 750 19.06 19.66 21.46
C ASP A 750 19.14 18.16 21.15
N LYS A 751 18.84 17.76 19.90
CA LYS A 751 18.91 16.37 19.44
C LYS A 751 20.33 15.95 19.03
N ILE A 752 21.26 16.88 18.84
CA ILE A 752 22.66 16.58 18.50
C ILE A 752 23.45 16.33 19.79
N ILE A 753 23.73 15.07 20.06
CA ILE A 753 24.45 14.67 21.28
C ILE A 753 25.93 14.52 20.95
N SER A 754 26.76 15.28 21.68
CA SER A 754 28.21 15.22 21.51
C SER A 754 28.78 13.85 21.90
N ILE A 755 29.91 13.51 21.30
CA ILE A 755 30.69 12.32 21.67
C ILE A 755 31.04 12.37 23.16
N SER A 756 31.10 11.20 23.79
CA SER A 756 31.35 10.99 25.22
C SER A 756 30.29 11.58 26.16
N LYS A 757 29.20 12.16 25.65
CA LYS A 757 28.02 12.50 26.44
C LYS A 757 27.08 11.31 26.54
N THR A 758 26.31 11.29 27.62
CA THR A 758 25.29 10.28 27.84
C THR A 758 24.08 10.53 26.93
N VAL A 759 23.67 9.52 26.18
CA VAL A 759 22.39 9.51 25.46
C VAL A 759 21.36 8.81 26.35
N LYS A 760 20.27 9.51 26.67
CA LYS A 760 19.18 8.98 27.49
C LYS A 760 18.08 8.39 26.60
N PRO A 761 17.53 7.22 26.95
CA PRO A 761 16.43 6.64 26.20
C PRO A 761 15.11 7.39 26.47
N PRO A 762 14.27 7.60 25.44
CA PRO A 762 12.92 8.14 25.63
C PRO A 762 11.95 7.13 26.28
N ILE A 763 12.29 5.84 26.28
CA ILE A 763 11.49 4.75 26.84
C ILE A 763 12.26 4.08 27.98
N SER A 764 11.59 3.79 29.10
CA SER A 764 12.19 3.25 30.32
C SER A 764 12.79 1.84 30.19
N SER A 765 12.45 1.10 29.13
CA SER A 765 12.93 -0.27 28.89
C SER A 765 14.36 -0.36 28.35
N TYR A 766 14.99 0.77 28.03
CA TYR A 766 16.37 0.83 27.56
C TYR A 766 17.30 1.47 28.60
N ASP A 767 18.57 1.08 28.54
CA ASP A 767 19.62 1.67 29.38
C ASP A 767 20.21 2.93 28.76
N ASN A 768 20.78 3.81 29.60
CA ASN A 768 21.57 4.94 29.14
C ASN A 768 22.80 4.47 28.32
N ILE A 769 23.13 5.21 27.26
CA ILE A 769 24.41 5.05 26.54
C ILE A 769 25.40 6.01 27.18
N THR A 770 26.22 5.54 28.12
CA THR A 770 27.09 6.40 28.93
C THR A 770 28.32 6.94 28.20
N ASN A 771 28.79 6.26 27.15
CA ASN A 771 29.95 6.66 26.35
C ASN A 771 29.63 6.65 24.86
N ASN A 772 28.87 7.66 24.39
CA ASN A 772 28.53 7.78 22.98
C ASN A 772 29.78 7.98 22.10
N GLN A 773 30.00 7.11 21.13
CA GLN A 773 31.09 7.18 20.15
C GLN A 773 30.61 7.60 18.74
N VAL A 774 29.37 8.05 18.62
CA VAL A 774 28.74 8.42 17.34
C VAL A 774 28.70 9.93 17.19
N MET A 775 29.16 10.43 16.05
CA MET A 775 28.97 11.81 15.62
C MET A 775 27.65 11.93 14.85
N CYS A 776 26.85 12.93 15.20
CA CYS A 776 25.61 13.28 14.52
C CYS A 776 25.70 14.72 14.02
N VAL A 777 25.27 14.96 12.77
CA VAL A 777 25.22 16.28 12.14
C VAL A 777 23.93 16.45 11.34
N GLN A 778 23.51 17.68 11.10
CA GLN A 778 22.43 17.97 10.16
C GLN A 778 22.91 17.68 8.73
N TYR A 779 22.02 17.23 7.86
CA TYR A 779 22.31 16.81 6.50
C TYR A 779 21.21 17.24 5.52
N CYS A 780 21.60 17.74 4.35
CA CYS A 780 20.71 18.06 3.23
C CYS A 780 21.40 17.82 1.88
N TYR A 781 20.65 17.84 0.77
CA TYR A 781 21.15 17.64 -0.59
C TYR A 781 20.32 18.39 -1.64
#